data_AF-A0A2V5W703-F1
#
_entry.id   AF-A0A2V5W703-F1
#
_cell.length_a   1.000
_cell.length_b   1.000
_cell.length_c   1.000
_cell.angle_alpha   90.00
_cell.angle_beta   90.00
_cell.angle_gamma   90.00
#
_symmetry.space_group_name_H-M   'P 1'
#
loop_
_entity.id
_entity.type
_entity.pdbx_description
1 polymer ?
#
loop_
_entity_poly.entity_id
_entity_poly.type
_entity_poly.pdbx_seq_one_letter_code
_entity_poly.pdbx_strand_id
1 'polypeptide(L)'
;MPIQIKNEIQLEIAHVLFIDIVGYSKLSISDQHARVEELNRIVRASQQFQRAEAASRLTSIPTGDGMALAFYTSPEAPAQCAVEISGALKEYPRLQLRMGIHSGPVGGVVDVNERANLAGAGLNMAQRVMDCGDAGHILLSKHVAEDLEEYQKWRPFLHDLGSCEVKHGVCVSVVNLYDDQFGNAKLPRRFETVQKRRTRLRWATAAALLALAVVVAGIAMFSRYRVRSTLAAPEKSIAVLPFENLSDDKENAFFTDGVQDEILMDLAKVADLKVISRTSVMQYRDALKRNLREIAQQLGVAHVLEGSVQRAANRIRVTAQLIDARTDAHLWAEHYDRPLDDVFAIQSEIAKTIADQLQAKISPTEKAAIEKAPTTDLVAYDLYVRAQELFADTSDAVHAREKLPQAAQLLDEALARDPHFLQAWCLLSRVHSVAYFRGHDHTPARLDLAKAALDRAMRLQPDAGEVHLALANYYYHGFRDYGRARSELAIAKSTLPNNVDVFLYTGLIDRREGRWEEATRNMERALELDPRNFFILQQLALAYVWQHRYADAARIYDRALTIVPADPNSRILRALVALDWQADIKPFQTTLSRLVAENPNVALDIDTLQYSVCDRACAAAIRTLANYPREGVASNGVNYPYAYWEGVVACCEGDSVKARAAFAAASREVQKIVQQQPDFAAALSLLGMIDAGVDKKEDALKEGQRACELLPTSKDAIDGASLAINLAQIYAWTGEKDRAIEQIAAVERIPNSLSYGLLKLHPYWDSLRGDPRFEKIVASLAPKER
;
A
#
# COMPACT_ATOMS: atom_id res chain seq x y z
N MET A 1 60.21 -49.57 -60.67
CA MET A 1 58.92 -50.29 -60.67
C MET A 1 57.91 -49.42 -59.93
N PRO A 2 56.76 -49.12 -60.53
CA PRO A 2 55.81 -48.17 -59.96
C PRO A 2 55.14 -48.80 -58.75
N ILE A 3 55.21 -48.13 -57.60
CA ILE A 3 54.34 -48.49 -56.49
C ILE A 3 52.93 -48.09 -56.92
N GLN A 4 52.15 -49.12 -57.20
CA GLN A 4 50.72 -49.09 -57.47
C GLN A 4 50.04 -48.19 -56.41
N ILE A 5 49.44 -47.08 -56.85
CA ILE A 5 48.54 -46.30 -55.99
C ILE A 5 47.34 -47.19 -55.72
N LYS A 6 47.25 -47.74 -54.50
CA LYS A 6 46.04 -48.42 -54.02
C LYS A 6 44.94 -47.38 -53.91
N ASN A 7 44.04 -47.36 -54.89
CA ASN A 7 42.78 -46.62 -54.87
C ASN A 7 41.74 -47.30 -53.97
N GLU A 8 42.08 -47.48 -52.69
CA GLU A 8 41.10 -47.73 -51.62
C GLU A 8 41.39 -46.73 -50.51
N ILE A 9 40.46 -45.81 -50.27
CA ILE A 9 40.51 -44.86 -49.17
C ILE A 9 40.28 -45.66 -47.88
N GLN A 10 41.32 -46.29 -47.35
CA GLN A 10 41.27 -46.92 -46.02
C GLN A 10 41.34 -45.83 -44.95
N LEU A 11 40.30 -45.74 -44.13
CA LEU A 11 40.31 -44.99 -42.89
C LEU A 11 41.28 -45.71 -41.92
N GLU A 12 42.39 -45.09 -41.55
CA GLU A 12 43.31 -45.58 -40.51
C GLU A 12 43.28 -44.60 -39.33
N ILE A 13 43.46 -45.10 -38.10
CA ILE A 13 43.64 -44.23 -36.94
C ILE A 13 45.07 -43.69 -36.97
N ALA A 14 45.21 -42.36 -37.02
CA ALA A 14 46.49 -41.69 -36.88
C ALA A 14 46.53 -40.87 -35.59
N HIS A 15 47.74 -40.73 -35.06
CA HIS A 15 48.07 -39.88 -33.93
C HIS A 15 48.71 -38.60 -34.48
N VAL A 16 47.92 -37.53 -34.52
CA VAL A 16 48.27 -36.31 -35.25
C VAL A 16 48.83 -35.26 -34.30
N LEU A 17 50.02 -34.75 -34.62
CA LEU A 17 50.58 -33.52 -34.05
C LEU A 17 50.41 -32.38 -35.06
N PHE A 18 49.61 -31.38 -34.71
CA PHE A 18 49.45 -30.15 -35.46
C PHE A 18 50.33 -29.06 -34.86
N ILE A 19 51.08 -28.34 -35.70
CA ILE A 19 52.06 -27.34 -35.29
C ILE A 19 51.81 -26.06 -36.10
N ASP A 20 51.71 -24.92 -35.42
CA ASP A 20 51.45 -23.62 -36.04
C ASP A 20 52.37 -22.53 -35.46
N ILE A 21 52.86 -21.64 -36.34
CA ILE A 21 53.71 -20.50 -35.95
C ILE A 21 52.80 -19.35 -35.49
N VAL A 22 52.87 -19.01 -34.20
CA VAL A 22 52.01 -17.97 -33.62
C VAL A 22 52.36 -16.60 -34.19
N GLY A 23 51.37 -15.95 -34.80
CA GLY A 23 51.52 -14.61 -35.36
C GLY A 23 52.17 -14.57 -36.75
N TYR A 24 52.27 -15.71 -37.44
CA TYR A 24 52.87 -15.85 -38.77
C TYR A 24 52.41 -14.80 -39.79
N SER A 25 51.10 -14.55 -39.87
CA SER A 25 50.50 -13.60 -40.82
C SER A 25 50.90 -12.14 -40.61
N LYS A 26 51.54 -11.81 -39.48
CA LYS A 26 52.02 -10.45 -39.17
C LYS A 26 53.49 -10.23 -39.58
N LEU A 27 54.18 -11.26 -40.04
CA LEU A 27 55.59 -11.21 -40.45
C LEU A 27 55.73 -10.78 -41.91
N SER A 28 56.91 -10.26 -42.27
CA SER A 28 57.25 -9.99 -43.68
C SER A 28 57.39 -11.30 -44.46
N ILE A 29 57.23 -11.29 -45.79
CA ILE A 29 57.33 -12.50 -46.63
C ILE A 29 58.68 -13.22 -46.47
N SER A 30 59.78 -12.46 -46.35
CA SER A 30 61.12 -13.03 -46.11
C SER A 30 61.23 -13.70 -44.74
N ASP A 31 60.65 -13.09 -43.70
CA ASP A 31 60.64 -13.67 -42.36
C ASP A 31 59.73 -14.89 -42.28
N GLN A 32 58.61 -14.89 -43.01
CA GLN A 32 57.69 -16.02 -43.13
C GLN A 32 58.38 -17.25 -43.71
N HIS A 33 59.13 -17.11 -44.81
CA HIS A 33 59.90 -18.21 -45.39
C HIS A 33 60.99 -18.71 -44.43
N ALA A 34 61.77 -17.80 -43.82
CA ALA A 34 62.83 -18.17 -42.89
C ALA A 34 62.30 -18.95 -41.67
N ARG A 35 61.13 -18.57 -41.14
CA ARG A 35 60.51 -19.26 -39.98
C ARG A 35 60.00 -20.65 -40.33
N VAL A 36 59.45 -20.85 -41.52
CA VAL A 36 59.01 -22.18 -41.98
C VAL A 36 60.21 -23.09 -42.24
N GLU A 37 61.30 -22.58 -42.81
CA GLU A 37 62.54 -23.34 -42.98
C GLU A 37 63.18 -23.75 -41.64
N GLU A 38 63.19 -22.83 -40.68
CA GLU A 38 63.66 -23.08 -39.31
C GLU A 38 62.81 -24.14 -38.61
N LEU A 39 61.48 -24.04 -38.70
CA LEU A 39 60.54 -25.05 -38.20
C LEU A 39 60.81 -26.43 -38.84
N ASN A 40 60.94 -26.49 -40.17
CA ASN A 40 61.23 -27.74 -40.89
C ASN A 40 62.53 -28.39 -40.40
N ARG A 41 63.57 -27.58 -40.13
CA ARG A 41 64.85 -28.08 -39.62
C ARG A 41 64.70 -28.66 -38.22
N ILE A 42 64.02 -27.96 -37.32
CA ILE A 42 63.80 -28.40 -35.94
C ILE A 42 62.99 -29.71 -35.92
N VAL A 43 61.91 -29.77 -36.69
CA VAL A 43 61.06 -30.96 -36.76
C VAL A 43 61.83 -32.17 -37.31
N ARG A 44 62.61 -32.01 -38.40
CA ARG A 44 63.42 -33.11 -38.96
C ARG A 44 64.57 -33.55 -38.07
N ALA A 45 65.00 -32.70 -37.13
CA ALA A 45 66.02 -33.04 -36.14
C ALA A 45 65.46 -33.81 -34.93
N SER A 46 64.13 -33.85 -34.73
CA SER A 46 63.51 -34.67 -33.69
C SER A 46 63.81 -36.16 -33.92
N GLN A 47 64.24 -36.84 -32.86
CA GLN A 47 64.52 -38.27 -32.90
C GLN A 47 63.24 -39.04 -33.21
N GLN A 48 62.12 -38.62 -32.64
CA GLN A 48 60.84 -39.27 -32.87
C GLN A 48 60.35 -39.10 -34.32
N PHE A 49 60.59 -37.93 -34.94
CA PHE A 49 60.33 -37.72 -36.37
C PHE A 49 61.16 -38.68 -37.23
N GLN A 50 62.49 -38.70 -37.04
CA GLN A 50 63.41 -39.55 -37.82
C GLN A 50 63.09 -41.04 -37.67
N ARG A 51 62.74 -41.47 -36.45
CA ARG A 51 62.36 -42.85 -36.18
C ARG A 51 61.09 -43.26 -36.93
N ALA A 52 60.07 -42.39 -36.95
CA ALA A 52 58.81 -42.67 -37.63
C ALA A 52 58.94 -42.59 -39.16
N GLU A 53 59.78 -41.68 -39.67
CA GLU A 53 60.11 -41.57 -41.09
C GLU A 53 60.88 -42.79 -41.59
N ALA A 54 61.93 -43.23 -40.87
CA ALA A 54 62.70 -44.43 -41.22
C ALA A 54 61.85 -45.71 -41.21
N ALA A 55 60.82 -45.76 -40.37
CA ALA A 55 59.85 -46.85 -40.33
C ALA A 55 58.77 -46.75 -41.43
N SER A 56 58.76 -45.71 -42.26
CA SER A 56 57.70 -45.41 -43.23
C SER A 56 56.30 -45.35 -42.60
N ARG A 57 56.20 -44.91 -41.33
CA ARG A 57 54.95 -44.80 -40.54
C ARG A 57 54.69 -43.37 -40.09
N LEU A 58 55.07 -42.40 -40.93
CA LEU A 58 54.82 -40.98 -40.74
C LEU A 58 54.37 -40.34 -42.06
N THR A 59 53.38 -39.45 -41.99
CA THR A 59 52.99 -38.57 -43.09
C THR A 59 53.06 -37.11 -42.63
N SER A 60 53.76 -36.28 -43.39
CA SER A 60 53.99 -34.86 -43.07
C SER A 60 53.26 -33.97 -44.07
N ILE A 61 52.43 -33.05 -43.59
CA ILE A 61 51.57 -32.18 -44.41
C ILE A 61 51.88 -30.72 -44.10
N PRO A 62 52.34 -29.92 -45.07
CA PRO A 62 52.54 -28.48 -44.86
C PRO A 62 51.19 -27.74 -44.83
N THR A 63 51.01 -26.82 -43.88
CA THR A 63 49.74 -26.05 -43.72
C THR A 63 49.88 -24.57 -44.08
N GLY A 64 51.06 -24.15 -44.56
CA GLY A 64 51.40 -22.78 -44.94
C GLY A 64 52.17 -22.07 -43.83
N ASP A 65 51.54 -21.88 -42.66
CA ASP A 65 52.09 -21.28 -41.45
C ASP A 65 52.63 -22.30 -40.43
N GLY A 66 52.65 -23.58 -40.81
CA GLY A 66 53.08 -24.69 -39.97
C GLY A 66 53.03 -26.03 -40.70
N MET A 67 52.78 -27.11 -39.94
CA MET A 67 52.64 -28.45 -40.48
C MET A 67 51.80 -29.37 -39.57
N ALA A 68 51.27 -30.44 -40.16
CA ALA A 68 50.69 -31.56 -39.44
C ALA A 68 51.53 -32.83 -39.67
N LEU A 69 51.81 -33.55 -38.59
CA LEU A 69 52.53 -34.82 -38.58
C LEU A 69 51.58 -35.92 -38.12
N ALA A 70 51.27 -36.86 -39.01
CA ALA A 70 50.43 -38.01 -38.71
C ALA A 70 51.30 -39.25 -38.45
N PHE A 71 51.34 -39.69 -37.20
CA PHE A 71 52.06 -40.89 -36.78
C PHE A 71 51.12 -42.09 -36.73
N TYR A 72 51.58 -43.23 -37.24
CA TYR A 72 50.79 -44.47 -37.26
C TYR A 72 51.37 -45.57 -36.35
N THR A 73 52.14 -45.18 -35.32
CA THR A 73 52.85 -46.13 -34.44
C THR A 73 52.23 -46.23 -33.05
N SER A 74 52.16 -45.12 -32.32
CA SER A 74 51.64 -45.07 -30.94
C SER A 74 51.11 -43.67 -30.61
N PRO A 75 50.11 -43.53 -29.70
CA PRO A 75 49.66 -42.23 -29.20
C PRO A 75 50.76 -41.43 -28.48
N GLU A 76 51.81 -42.09 -27.99
CA GLU A 76 52.97 -41.41 -27.38
C GLU A 76 53.86 -40.70 -28.41
N ALA A 77 53.84 -41.14 -29.67
CA ALA A 77 54.72 -40.63 -30.71
C ALA A 77 54.56 -39.11 -30.96
N PRO A 78 53.35 -38.57 -31.19
CA PRO A 78 53.18 -37.12 -31.34
C PRO A 78 53.51 -36.34 -30.07
N ALA A 79 53.22 -36.89 -28.87
CA ALA A 79 53.55 -36.22 -27.61
C ALA A 79 55.06 -36.11 -27.40
N GLN A 80 55.79 -37.20 -27.64
CA GLN A 80 57.25 -37.23 -27.56
C GLN A 80 57.89 -36.27 -28.59
N CYS A 81 57.38 -36.27 -29.83
CA CYS A 81 57.85 -35.35 -30.86
C CYS A 81 57.59 -33.88 -30.48
N ALA A 82 56.42 -33.56 -29.93
CA ALA A 82 56.10 -32.21 -29.46
C ALA A 82 57.00 -31.74 -28.31
N VAL A 83 57.34 -32.64 -27.37
CA VAL A 83 58.28 -32.36 -26.28
C VAL A 83 59.68 -32.08 -26.82
N GLU A 84 60.18 -32.89 -27.75
CA GLU A 84 61.49 -32.70 -28.39
C GLU A 84 61.57 -31.37 -29.14
N ILE A 85 60.53 -31.04 -29.90
CA ILE A 85 60.41 -29.76 -30.61
C ILE A 85 60.38 -28.61 -29.60
N SER A 86 59.54 -28.69 -28.56
CA SER A 86 59.46 -27.67 -27.52
C SER A 86 60.78 -27.46 -26.79
N GLY A 87 61.56 -28.52 -26.58
CA GLY A 87 62.89 -28.45 -26.00
C GLY A 87 63.87 -27.70 -26.91
N ALA A 88 63.89 -28.04 -28.20
CA ALA A 88 64.74 -27.39 -29.19
C ALA A 88 64.41 -25.90 -29.37
N LEU A 89 63.13 -25.50 -29.25
CA LEU A 89 62.71 -24.09 -29.38
C LEU A 89 63.37 -23.14 -28.38
N LYS A 90 63.95 -23.64 -27.27
CA LYS A 90 64.71 -22.80 -26.33
C LYS A 90 65.91 -22.10 -26.98
N GLU A 91 66.51 -22.74 -27.99
CA GLU A 91 67.62 -22.16 -28.76
C GLU A 91 67.14 -21.18 -29.86
N TYR A 92 65.83 -21.17 -30.13
CA TYR A 92 65.19 -20.39 -31.19
C TYR A 92 64.08 -19.49 -30.64
N PRO A 93 64.39 -18.50 -29.77
CA PRO A 93 63.37 -17.72 -29.04
C PRO A 93 62.46 -16.88 -29.95
N ARG A 94 62.88 -16.63 -31.20
CA ARG A 94 62.09 -15.89 -32.20
C ARG A 94 61.04 -16.77 -32.90
N LEU A 95 61.10 -18.09 -32.75
CA LEU A 95 60.11 -19.03 -33.28
C LEU A 95 59.17 -19.42 -32.14
N GLN A 96 57.93 -18.92 -32.20
CA GLN A 96 56.91 -19.18 -31.19
C GLN A 96 55.87 -20.13 -31.79
N LEU A 97 55.81 -21.36 -31.29
CA LEU A 97 54.89 -22.37 -31.79
C LEU A 97 53.74 -22.60 -30.82
N ARG A 98 52.61 -23.06 -31.36
CA ARG A 98 51.55 -23.72 -30.59
C ARG A 98 51.27 -25.07 -31.21
N MET A 99 51.04 -26.07 -30.37
CA MET A 99 50.91 -27.46 -30.79
C MET A 99 49.63 -28.08 -30.25
N GLY A 100 48.97 -28.91 -31.06
CA GLY A 100 47.78 -29.65 -30.68
C GLY A 100 47.83 -31.09 -31.12
N ILE A 101 47.43 -32.01 -30.23
CA ILE A 101 47.53 -33.45 -30.43
C ILE A 101 46.14 -34.09 -30.31
N HIS A 102 45.82 -34.95 -31.29
CA HIS A 102 44.64 -35.80 -31.23
C HIS A 102 44.88 -37.12 -31.98
N SER A 103 44.22 -38.19 -31.51
CA SER A 103 44.21 -39.51 -32.12
C SER A 103 42.83 -39.76 -32.71
N GLY A 104 42.75 -40.07 -34.00
CA GLY A 104 41.47 -40.32 -34.63
C GLY A 104 41.58 -40.72 -36.10
N PRO A 105 40.44 -41.02 -36.74
CA PRO A 105 40.43 -41.49 -38.11
C PRO A 105 40.90 -40.43 -39.10
N VAL A 106 41.83 -40.82 -39.97
CA VAL A 106 42.31 -40.06 -41.13
C VAL A 106 42.23 -40.94 -42.37
N GLY A 107 42.00 -40.32 -43.53
CA GLY A 107 42.02 -40.98 -44.84
C GLY A 107 43.00 -40.30 -45.78
N GLY A 108 43.67 -41.11 -46.60
CA GLY A 108 44.53 -40.62 -47.68
C GLY A 108 43.71 -39.91 -48.77
N VAL A 109 44.12 -38.70 -49.14
CA VAL A 109 43.55 -37.94 -50.25
C VAL A 109 44.71 -37.53 -51.17
N VAL A 110 44.56 -37.70 -52.47
CA VAL A 110 45.55 -37.21 -53.44
C VAL A 110 45.16 -35.77 -53.82
N ASP A 111 46.08 -34.83 -53.67
CA ASP A 111 45.84 -33.44 -54.04
C ASP A 111 45.87 -33.22 -55.57
N VAL A 112 45.54 -32.01 -56.01
CA VAL A 112 45.48 -31.64 -57.45
C VAL A 112 46.85 -31.75 -58.15
N ASN A 113 47.95 -31.85 -57.39
CA ASN A 113 49.32 -32.01 -57.89
C ASN A 113 49.82 -33.46 -57.77
N GLU A 114 48.91 -34.42 -57.60
CA GLU A 114 49.18 -35.85 -57.42
C GLU A 114 50.04 -36.21 -56.20
N ARG A 115 50.04 -35.35 -55.17
CA ARG A 115 50.74 -35.64 -53.90
C ARG A 115 49.79 -36.25 -52.88
N ALA A 116 50.28 -37.22 -52.10
CA ALA A 116 49.54 -37.78 -50.99
C ALA A 116 49.35 -36.74 -49.87
N ASN A 117 48.11 -36.56 -49.44
CA ASN A 117 47.65 -35.67 -48.37
C ASN A 117 46.71 -36.45 -47.43
N LEU A 118 46.30 -35.86 -46.31
CA LEU A 118 45.33 -36.47 -45.39
C LEU A 118 44.13 -35.56 -45.16
N ALA A 119 42.97 -36.18 -45.05
CA ALA A 119 41.75 -35.53 -44.57
C ALA A 119 41.04 -36.45 -43.57
N GLY A 120 40.42 -35.88 -42.55
CA GLY A 120 39.65 -36.69 -41.59
C GLY A 120 39.32 -35.96 -40.31
N ALA A 121 38.40 -36.55 -39.54
CA ALA A 121 37.99 -36.03 -38.24
C ALA A 121 39.18 -35.94 -37.26
N GLY A 122 40.13 -36.88 -37.35
CA GLY A 122 41.35 -36.88 -36.54
C GLY A 122 42.19 -35.62 -36.73
N LEU A 123 42.46 -35.27 -38.00
CA LEU A 123 43.23 -34.08 -38.38
C LEU A 123 42.52 -32.78 -37.97
N ASN A 124 41.21 -32.69 -38.23
CA ASN A 124 40.40 -31.51 -37.89
C ASN A 124 40.33 -31.28 -36.37
N MET A 125 40.26 -32.35 -35.57
CA MET A 125 40.22 -32.24 -34.12
C MET A 125 41.59 -31.85 -33.54
N ALA A 126 42.70 -32.37 -34.07
CA ALA A 126 44.05 -31.94 -33.66
C ALA A 126 44.25 -30.43 -33.88
N GLN A 127 43.80 -29.91 -35.03
CA GLN A 127 43.82 -28.47 -35.31
C GLN A 127 42.96 -27.67 -34.32
N ARG A 128 41.76 -28.16 -33.99
CA ARG A 128 40.86 -27.50 -33.02
C ARG A 128 41.46 -27.45 -31.61
N VAL A 129 42.12 -28.53 -31.19
CA VAL A 129 42.85 -28.59 -29.92
C VAL A 129 43.98 -27.58 -29.91
N MET A 130 44.78 -27.51 -30.99
CA MET A 130 45.86 -26.52 -31.14
C MET A 130 45.34 -25.08 -31.06
N ASP A 131 44.21 -24.79 -31.71
CA ASP A 131 43.59 -23.45 -31.74
C ASP A 131 43.14 -22.94 -30.36
N CYS A 132 43.05 -23.82 -29.37
CA CYS A 132 42.78 -23.47 -27.98
C CYS A 132 44.00 -22.89 -27.26
N GLY A 133 45.21 -23.09 -27.81
CA GLY A 133 46.48 -22.74 -27.20
C GLY A 133 47.05 -21.42 -27.68
N ASP A 134 47.77 -20.77 -26.77
CA ASP A 134 48.65 -19.64 -27.08
C ASP A 134 50.09 -20.15 -27.35
N ALA A 135 51.01 -19.25 -27.68
CA ALA A 135 52.43 -19.59 -27.88
C ALA A 135 53.01 -20.40 -26.71
N GLY A 136 53.79 -21.43 -27.05
CA GLY A 136 54.46 -22.36 -26.15
C GLY A 136 53.59 -23.52 -25.65
N HIS A 137 52.29 -23.54 -25.92
CA HIS A 137 51.43 -24.63 -25.45
C HIS A 137 51.57 -25.89 -26.29
N ILE A 138 51.55 -27.04 -25.61
CA ILE A 138 51.31 -28.36 -26.19
C ILE A 138 49.98 -28.84 -25.61
N LEU A 139 48.93 -28.83 -26.44
CA LEU A 139 47.59 -29.19 -26.01
C LEU A 139 47.17 -30.55 -26.54
N LEU A 140 46.43 -31.30 -25.75
CA LEU A 140 45.89 -32.60 -26.11
C LEU A 140 44.38 -32.57 -25.99
N SER A 141 43.70 -33.26 -26.90
CA SER A 141 42.32 -33.65 -26.63
C SER A 141 42.28 -34.54 -25.40
N LYS A 142 41.21 -34.45 -24.61
CA LYS A 142 41.00 -35.32 -23.45
C LYS A 142 41.17 -36.81 -23.76
N HIS A 143 40.69 -37.26 -24.91
CA HIS A 143 40.85 -38.66 -25.35
C HIS A 143 42.32 -39.11 -25.40
N VAL A 144 43.21 -38.30 -25.98
CA VAL A 144 44.65 -38.64 -26.03
C VAL A 144 45.29 -38.50 -24.66
N ALA A 145 44.88 -37.52 -23.86
CA ALA A 145 45.40 -37.39 -22.51
C ALA A 145 45.07 -38.61 -21.64
N GLU A 146 43.86 -39.15 -21.76
CA GLU A 146 43.45 -40.41 -21.10
C GLU A 146 44.31 -41.59 -21.57
N ASP A 147 44.55 -41.72 -22.88
CA ASP A 147 45.45 -42.76 -23.41
C ASP A 147 46.89 -42.61 -22.89
N LEU A 148 47.41 -41.37 -22.78
CA LEU A 148 48.74 -41.10 -22.26
C LEU A 148 48.83 -41.28 -20.74
N GLU A 149 47.74 -41.05 -20.02
CA GLU A 149 47.68 -41.24 -18.57
C GLU A 149 47.95 -42.71 -18.21
N GLU A 150 47.66 -43.68 -19.09
CA GLU A 150 48.02 -45.09 -18.84
C GLU A 150 49.54 -45.34 -18.78
N TYR A 151 50.36 -44.45 -19.35
CA TYR A 151 51.80 -44.53 -19.28
C TYR A 151 52.32 -43.66 -18.13
N GLN A 152 52.88 -44.31 -17.10
CA GLN A 152 53.31 -43.64 -15.86
C GLN A 152 54.21 -42.42 -16.07
N LYS A 153 55.02 -42.39 -17.14
CA LYS A 153 55.92 -41.27 -17.45
C LYS A 153 55.19 -39.97 -17.86
N TRP A 154 53.96 -40.04 -18.39
CA TRP A 154 53.23 -38.85 -18.87
C TRP A 154 52.33 -38.23 -17.81
N ARG A 155 51.82 -39.02 -16.85
CA ARG A 155 50.87 -38.56 -15.81
C ARG A 155 51.25 -37.24 -15.13
N PRO A 156 52.52 -37.00 -14.70
CA PRO A 156 52.85 -35.78 -13.97
C PRO A 156 52.75 -34.50 -14.81
N PHE A 157 52.70 -34.64 -16.13
CA PHE A 157 52.78 -33.52 -17.07
C PHE A 157 51.43 -33.16 -17.69
N LEU A 158 50.36 -33.90 -17.38
CA LEU A 158 49.02 -33.71 -17.93
C LEU A 158 48.17 -32.85 -16.98
N HIS A 159 47.84 -31.63 -17.41
CA HIS A 159 47.09 -30.65 -16.62
C HIS A 159 45.75 -30.32 -17.28
N ASP A 160 44.64 -30.78 -16.71
CA ASP A 160 43.30 -30.60 -17.28
C ASP A 160 42.87 -29.11 -17.27
N LEU A 161 42.50 -28.59 -18.44
CA LEU A 161 41.99 -27.21 -18.61
C LEU A 161 40.45 -27.15 -18.64
N GLY A 162 39.79 -28.31 -18.79
CA GLY A 162 38.35 -28.43 -18.98
C GLY A 162 37.91 -28.27 -20.43
N SER A 163 36.61 -27.96 -20.63
CA SER A 163 36.02 -27.86 -21.96
C SER A 163 35.86 -26.41 -22.42
N CYS A 164 36.16 -26.16 -23.70
CA CYS A 164 35.91 -24.89 -24.34
C CYS A 164 35.21 -25.06 -25.69
N GLU A 165 34.38 -24.09 -26.05
CA GLU A 165 33.70 -24.07 -27.35
C GLU A 165 34.65 -23.50 -28.42
N VAL A 166 34.89 -24.28 -29.47
CA VAL A 166 35.72 -23.90 -30.63
C VAL A 166 34.84 -23.52 -31.82
N LYS A 167 35.46 -23.11 -32.94
CA LYS A 167 34.73 -22.69 -34.16
C LYS A 167 33.68 -23.74 -34.57
N HIS A 168 32.50 -23.26 -34.99
CA HIS A 168 31.31 -24.06 -35.34
C HIS A 168 30.58 -24.72 -34.17
N GLY A 169 30.72 -24.20 -32.94
CA GLY A 169 29.90 -24.61 -31.79
C GLY A 169 30.28 -25.96 -31.16
N VAL A 170 31.44 -26.50 -31.52
CA VAL A 170 31.90 -27.80 -31.01
C VAL A 170 32.63 -27.58 -29.68
N CYS A 171 32.24 -28.32 -28.65
CA CYS A 171 32.89 -28.27 -27.35
C CYS A 171 34.04 -29.29 -27.33
N VAL A 172 35.27 -28.82 -27.08
CA VAL A 172 36.47 -29.66 -27.00
C VAL A 172 37.01 -29.61 -25.58
N SER A 173 37.19 -30.78 -24.97
CA SER A 173 37.89 -30.93 -23.69
C SER A 173 39.39 -31.04 -23.94
N VAL A 174 40.16 -30.18 -23.28
CA VAL A 174 41.57 -29.97 -23.56
C VAL A 174 42.41 -30.15 -22.29
N VAL A 175 43.54 -30.83 -22.45
CA VAL A 175 44.56 -31.02 -21.42
C VAL A 175 45.85 -30.37 -21.90
N ASN A 176 46.56 -29.69 -21.01
CA ASN A 176 47.83 -29.05 -21.30
C ASN A 176 48.98 -29.97 -20.88
N LEU A 177 49.93 -30.20 -21.78
CA LEU A 177 51.13 -30.99 -21.53
C LEU A 177 52.33 -30.09 -21.33
N TYR A 178 52.82 -30.01 -20.10
CA TYR A 178 53.99 -29.21 -19.77
C TYR A 178 54.70 -29.71 -18.51
N ASP A 179 55.97 -29.32 -18.42
CA ASP A 179 56.76 -29.33 -17.19
C ASP A 179 57.59 -28.03 -17.12
N ASP A 180 58.59 -27.98 -16.25
CA ASP A 180 59.49 -26.82 -16.15
C ASP A 180 60.45 -26.69 -17.35
N GLN A 181 60.57 -27.73 -18.18
CA GLN A 181 61.50 -27.83 -19.30
C GLN A 181 60.83 -27.76 -20.68
N PHE A 182 59.54 -28.04 -20.83
CA PHE A 182 58.80 -27.98 -22.09
C PHE A 182 57.35 -27.55 -21.88
N GLY A 183 56.71 -27.07 -22.95
CA GLY A 183 55.33 -26.58 -22.88
C GLY A 183 55.21 -25.23 -22.17
N ASN A 184 53.97 -24.83 -21.88
CA ASN A 184 53.66 -23.55 -21.25
C ASN A 184 52.62 -23.76 -20.13
N ALA A 185 53.02 -23.45 -18.90
CA ALA A 185 52.19 -23.61 -17.69
C ALA A 185 51.08 -22.55 -17.54
N LYS A 186 51.13 -21.45 -18.31
CA LYS A 186 50.13 -20.38 -18.19
C LYS A 186 48.78 -20.87 -18.71
N LEU A 187 47.68 -20.41 -18.11
CA LEU A 187 46.36 -20.75 -18.62
C LEU A 187 46.16 -20.06 -19.99
N PRO A 188 45.74 -20.78 -21.06
CA PRO A 188 45.46 -20.15 -22.34
C PRO A 188 44.33 -19.11 -22.20
N ARG A 189 44.44 -17.98 -22.92
CA ARG A 189 43.51 -16.84 -22.80
C ARG A 189 42.04 -17.22 -22.95
N ARG A 190 41.73 -18.22 -23.78
CA ARG A 190 40.36 -18.72 -23.98
C ARG A 190 39.73 -19.28 -22.68
N PHE A 191 40.52 -19.92 -21.83
CA PHE A 191 40.03 -20.51 -20.58
C PHE A 191 39.92 -19.48 -19.44
N GLU A 192 40.71 -18.40 -19.46
CA GLU A 192 40.57 -17.28 -18.52
C GLU A 192 39.20 -16.59 -18.63
N THR A 193 38.70 -16.41 -19.86
CA THR A 193 37.39 -15.78 -20.11
C THR A 193 36.20 -16.62 -19.64
N VAL A 194 36.35 -17.96 -19.63
CA VAL A 194 35.30 -18.89 -19.18
C VAL A 194 35.21 -18.90 -17.64
N GLN A 195 36.33 -18.82 -16.93
CA GLN A 195 36.34 -18.78 -15.46
C GLN A 195 35.78 -17.46 -14.88
N LYS A 196 36.04 -16.31 -15.51
CA LYS A 196 35.50 -14.99 -15.08
C LYS A 196 33.97 -14.86 -15.23
N ARG A 197 33.33 -15.69 -16.07
CA ARG A 197 31.88 -15.70 -16.30
C ARG A 197 31.14 -16.55 -15.24
N ARG A 198 31.76 -17.60 -14.70
CA ARG A 198 31.19 -18.46 -13.64
C ARG A 198 31.15 -17.81 -12.26
N THR A 199 32.11 -16.93 -11.94
CA THR A 199 32.12 -16.21 -10.65
C THR A 199 31.06 -15.12 -10.57
N ARG A 200 30.71 -14.43 -11.68
CA ARG A 200 29.64 -13.42 -11.73
C ARG A 200 28.22 -14.00 -11.58
N LEU A 201 28.00 -15.25 -11.98
CA LEU A 201 26.69 -15.91 -11.91
C LEU A 201 26.31 -16.34 -10.48
N ARG A 202 27.30 -16.64 -9.61
CA ARG A 202 27.08 -17.04 -8.21
C ARG A 202 26.58 -15.91 -7.31
N TRP A 203 26.91 -14.65 -7.63
CA TRP A 203 26.41 -13.48 -6.90
C TRP A 203 24.98 -13.10 -7.32
N ALA A 204 24.62 -13.34 -8.59
CA ALA A 204 23.26 -13.11 -9.08
C ALA A 204 22.23 -14.10 -8.49
N THR A 205 22.61 -15.36 -8.26
CA THR A 205 21.73 -16.35 -7.63
C THR A 205 21.50 -16.09 -6.15
N ALA A 206 22.49 -15.55 -5.43
CA ALA A 206 22.34 -15.16 -4.02
C ALA A 206 21.40 -13.95 -3.87
N ALA A 207 21.53 -12.95 -4.75
CA ALA A 207 20.63 -11.81 -4.80
C ALA A 207 19.19 -12.20 -5.21
N ALA A 208 19.03 -13.12 -6.15
CA ALA A 208 17.72 -13.62 -6.56
C ALA A 208 17.04 -14.47 -5.47
N LEU A 209 17.78 -15.28 -4.72
CA LEU A 209 17.25 -16.03 -3.57
C LEU A 209 16.93 -15.12 -2.38
N LEU A 210 17.71 -14.06 -2.15
CA LEU A 210 17.40 -13.05 -1.13
C LEU A 210 16.17 -12.22 -1.53
N ALA A 211 16.06 -11.82 -2.80
CA ALA A 211 14.88 -11.14 -3.33
C ALA A 211 13.65 -12.05 -3.29
N LEU A 212 13.78 -13.34 -3.63
CA LEU A 212 12.70 -14.31 -3.50
C LEU A 212 12.37 -14.58 -2.03
N ALA A 213 13.34 -14.61 -1.12
CA ALA A 213 13.08 -14.72 0.32
C ALA A 213 12.43 -13.46 0.88
N VAL A 214 12.75 -12.26 0.38
CA VAL A 214 12.09 -10.99 0.75
C VAL A 214 10.71 -10.88 0.10
N VAL A 215 10.50 -11.44 -1.10
CA VAL A 215 9.19 -11.52 -1.75
C VAL A 215 8.34 -12.61 -1.11
N VAL A 216 8.91 -13.74 -0.67
CA VAL A 216 8.19 -14.80 0.05
C VAL A 216 7.96 -14.38 1.49
N ALA A 217 8.91 -13.73 2.17
CA ALA A 217 8.67 -13.10 3.46
C ALA A 217 7.73 -11.90 3.32
N GLY A 218 7.78 -11.17 2.21
CA GLY A 218 6.88 -10.09 1.86
C GLY A 218 5.49 -10.60 1.55
N ILE A 219 5.33 -11.73 0.87
CA ILE A 219 4.06 -12.42 0.60
C ILE A 219 3.59 -13.14 1.85
N ALA A 220 4.45 -13.69 2.70
CA ALA A 220 4.09 -14.31 3.96
C ALA A 220 3.76 -13.27 5.04
N MET A 221 4.36 -12.09 4.99
CA MET A 221 4.04 -10.94 5.83
C MET A 221 2.79 -10.27 5.27
N PHE A 222 2.68 -10.04 3.96
CA PHE A 222 1.47 -9.51 3.30
C PHE A 222 0.29 -10.48 3.35
N SER A 223 0.53 -11.79 3.34
CA SER A 223 -0.49 -12.81 3.60
C SER A 223 -0.76 -12.91 5.09
N ARG A 224 0.19 -12.78 6.01
CA ARG A 224 -0.13 -12.60 7.45
C ARG A 224 -0.87 -11.28 7.74
N TYR A 225 -0.68 -10.24 6.92
CA TYR A 225 -1.40 -8.97 7.00
C TYR A 225 -2.77 -9.02 6.29
N ARG A 226 -2.96 -9.83 5.23
CA ARG A 226 -4.27 -10.13 4.62
C ARG A 226 -5.05 -11.22 5.36
N VAL A 227 -4.36 -12.13 6.04
CA VAL A 227 -4.89 -13.27 6.84
C VAL A 227 -5.00 -12.88 8.32
N ARG A 228 -4.81 -11.60 8.67
CA ARG A 228 -5.33 -11.06 9.94
C ARG A 228 -6.86 -10.91 9.96
N SER A 229 -7.56 -11.39 8.92
CA SER A 229 -9.03 -11.50 8.85
C SER A 229 -9.52 -12.94 8.61
N THR A 230 -8.86 -13.94 9.19
CA THR A 230 -9.51 -15.22 9.53
C THR A 230 -9.19 -15.60 10.97
N LEU A 231 -9.40 -14.68 11.91
CA LEU A 231 -9.98 -15.17 13.16
C LEU A 231 -11.33 -15.75 12.73
N ALA A 232 -11.58 -17.03 13.01
CA ALA A 232 -12.92 -17.58 12.88
C ALA A 232 -13.85 -16.59 13.60
N ALA A 233 -14.91 -16.16 12.91
CA ALA A 233 -15.85 -15.24 13.51
C ALA A 233 -16.29 -15.84 14.86
N PRO A 234 -16.38 -15.03 15.93
CA PRO A 234 -16.74 -15.56 17.24
C PRO A 234 -18.03 -16.38 17.13
N GLU A 235 -18.09 -17.58 17.71
CA GLU A 235 -19.29 -18.42 17.63
C GLU A 235 -20.53 -17.64 18.10
N LYS A 236 -20.40 -16.89 19.19
CA LYS A 236 -21.44 -16.00 19.72
C LYS A 236 -21.43 -14.64 19.03
N SER A 237 -21.64 -14.63 17.71
CA SER A 237 -21.75 -13.41 16.93
C SER A 237 -22.88 -13.47 15.91
N ILE A 238 -23.59 -12.35 15.76
CA ILE A 238 -24.79 -12.25 14.95
C ILE A 238 -24.88 -10.92 14.19
N ALA A 239 -25.36 -11.00 12.95
CA ALA A 239 -25.85 -9.86 12.20
C ALA A 239 -27.35 -10.04 11.93
N VAL A 240 -28.15 -9.00 12.20
CA VAL A 240 -29.57 -8.98 11.86
C VAL A 240 -29.72 -8.24 10.52
N LEU A 241 -30.01 -8.95 9.44
CA LEU A 241 -30.19 -8.32 8.13
C LEU A 241 -31.51 -7.55 8.06
N PRO A 242 -31.65 -6.57 7.15
CA PRO A 242 -32.93 -5.88 6.94
C PRO A 242 -34.03 -6.90 6.63
N PHE A 243 -35.16 -6.80 7.35
CA PHE A 243 -36.29 -7.69 7.11
C PHE A 243 -37.01 -7.29 5.82
N GLU A 244 -37.53 -8.28 5.09
CA GLU A 244 -38.32 -8.04 3.89
C GLU A 244 -39.69 -7.45 4.24
N ASN A 245 -40.07 -6.33 3.62
CA ASN A 245 -41.43 -5.79 3.77
C ASN A 245 -42.39 -6.49 2.80
N LEU A 246 -43.29 -7.30 3.33
CA LEU A 246 -44.35 -8.02 2.58
C LEU A 246 -45.71 -7.31 2.64
N SER A 247 -45.74 -6.06 3.10
CA SER A 247 -46.95 -5.23 3.14
C SER A 247 -47.18 -4.53 1.79
N ASP A 248 -48.44 -4.27 1.44
CA ASP A 248 -48.79 -3.62 0.16
C ASP A 248 -48.35 -2.14 0.09
N ASP A 249 -48.26 -1.48 1.24
CA ASP A 249 -47.88 -0.08 1.36
C ASP A 249 -46.36 0.09 1.56
N LYS A 250 -45.76 0.97 0.74
CA LYS A 250 -44.35 1.32 0.82
C LYS A 250 -44.01 2.13 2.06
N GLU A 251 -44.97 2.84 2.66
CA GLU A 251 -44.75 3.54 3.94
C GLU A 251 -44.43 2.56 5.08
N ASN A 252 -44.83 1.28 4.97
CA ASN A 252 -44.47 0.24 5.96
C ASN A 252 -43.00 -0.21 5.90
N ALA A 253 -42.19 0.31 4.96
CA ALA A 253 -40.76 0.00 4.91
C ALA A 253 -40.04 0.52 6.17
N PHE A 254 -40.35 1.76 6.60
CA PHE A 254 -39.77 2.33 7.84
C PHE A 254 -40.20 1.54 9.08
N PHE A 255 -41.47 1.12 9.12
CA PHE A 255 -41.96 0.25 10.19
C PHE A 255 -41.22 -1.09 10.24
N THR A 256 -40.99 -1.72 9.08
CA THR A 256 -40.26 -2.99 8.97
C THR A 256 -38.81 -2.83 9.46
N ASP A 257 -38.16 -1.74 9.09
CA ASP A 257 -36.81 -1.43 9.57
C ASP A 257 -36.77 -1.16 11.07
N GLY A 258 -37.81 -0.53 11.62
CA GLY A 258 -37.97 -0.35 13.05
C GLY A 258 -38.08 -1.68 13.80
N VAL A 259 -38.80 -2.66 13.24
CA VAL A 259 -38.87 -4.01 13.84
C VAL A 259 -37.51 -4.69 13.86
N GLN A 260 -36.76 -4.58 12.76
CA GLN A 260 -35.41 -5.12 12.68
C GLN A 260 -34.46 -4.44 13.67
N ASP A 261 -34.54 -3.10 13.79
CA ASP A 261 -33.66 -2.32 14.66
C ASP A 261 -33.90 -2.65 16.14
N GLU A 262 -35.15 -2.79 16.59
CA GLU A 262 -35.41 -3.18 17.98
C GLU A 262 -34.86 -4.58 18.32
N ILE A 263 -34.98 -5.56 17.42
CA ILE A 263 -34.37 -6.89 17.64
C ILE A 263 -32.85 -6.75 17.78
N LEU A 264 -32.23 -5.92 16.95
CA LEU A 264 -30.80 -5.63 17.01
C LEU A 264 -30.43 -4.92 18.33
N MET A 265 -31.20 -3.92 18.75
CA MET A 265 -30.99 -3.19 20.00
C MET A 265 -31.13 -4.11 21.22
N ASP A 266 -32.11 -5.03 21.23
CA ASP A 266 -32.28 -6.02 22.29
C ASP A 266 -31.11 -7.01 22.35
N LEU A 267 -30.68 -7.54 21.21
CA LEU A 267 -29.50 -8.42 21.16
C LEU A 267 -28.23 -7.68 21.60
N ALA A 268 -28.09 -6.39 21.26
CA ALA A 268 -26.92 -5.58 21.59
C ALA A 268 -26.74 -5.38 23.11
N LYS A 269 -27.81 -5.53 23.90
CA LYS A 269 -27.77 -5.50 25.36
C LYS A 269 -27.04 -6.71 25.96
N VAL A 270 -26.93 -7.83 25.23
CA VAL A 270 -26.28 -9.07 25.72
C VAL A 270 -24.77 -9.00 25.57
N ALA A 271 -24.04 -8.89 26.67
CA ALA A 271 -22.58 -8.73 26.67
C ALA A 271 -21.81 -9.96 26.11
N ASP A 272 -22.40 -11.15 26.22
CA ASP A 272 -21.80 -12.41 25.73
C ASP A 272 -22.00 -12.60 24.22
N LEU A 273 -22.73 -11.70 23.55
CA LEU A 273 -22.88 -11.66 22.09
C LEU A 273 -22.02 -10.55 21.49
N LYS A 274 -21.43 -10.83 20.32
CA LYS A 274 -20.99 -9.79 19.38
C LYS A 274 -22.13 -9.49 18.41
N VAL A 275 -22.69 -8.30 18.47
CA VAL A 275 -23.80 -7.88 17.59
C VAL A 275 -23.32 -6.82 16.61
N ILE A 276 -23.61 -7.03 15.32
CA ILE A 276 -23.26 -6.07 14.27
C ILE A 276 -24.29 -4.95 14.22
N SER A 277 -23.79 -3.72 14.18
CA SER A 277 -24.59 -2.48 14.13
C SER A 277 -25.47 -2.36 12.87
N ARG A 278 -26.62 -1.68 13.02
CA ARG A 278 -27.60 -1.38 11.96
C ARG A 278 -26.94 -0.81 10.71
N THR A 279 -26.04 0.16 10.86
CA THR A 279 -25.35 0.83 9.75
C THR A 279 -24.65 -0.15 8.81
N SER A 280 -24.00 -1.18 9.36
CA SER A 280 -23.32 -2.20 8.56
C SER A 280 -24.27 -3.14 7.83
N VAL A 281 -25.44 -3.44 8.40
CA VAL A 281 -26.39 -4.40 7.82
C VAL A 281 -27.35 -3.78 6.80
N MET A 282 -27.65 -2.48 6.91
CA MET A 282 -28.65 -1.80 6.05
C MET A 282 -28.38 -1.86 4.54
N GLN A 283 -27.12 -1.99 4.12
CA GLN A 283 -26.76 -2.12 2.70
C GLN A 283 -27.04 -3.51 2.10
N TYR A 284 -27.53 -4.45 2.89
CA TYR A 284 -27.90 -5.80 2.47
C TYR A 284 -29.42 -5.96 2.32
N ARG A 285 -30.17 -4.87 2.15
CA ARG A 285 -31.64 -4.90 1.98
C ARG A 285 -32.09 -5.82 0.83
N ASP A 286 -31.33 -5.86 -0.26
CA ASP A 286 -31.57 -6.74 -1.41
C ASP A 286 -30.75 -8.06 -1.34
N ALA A 287 -30.45 -8.56 -0.13
CA ALA A 287 -29.59 -9.73 0.10
C ALA A 287 -30.07 -11.03 -0.54
N LEU A 288 -31.34 -11.13 -0.95
CA LEU A 288 -31.90 -12.31 -1.62
C LEU A 288 -31.14 -12.74 -2.90
N LYS A 289 -30.25 -11.88 -3.44
CA LYS A 289 -29.34 -12.22 -4.56
C LYS A 289 -27.89 -12.51 -4.14
N ARG A 290 -27.56 -12.48 -2.85
CA ARG A 290 -26.19 -12.51 -2.32
C ARG A 290 -25.91 -13.76 -1.51
N ASN A 291 -24.63 -14.15 -1.47
CA ASN A 291 -24.16 -15.31 -0.73
C ASN A 291 -24.06 -14.97 0.77
N LEU A 292 -24.89 -15.61 1.62
CA LEU A 292 -24.89 -15.39 3.08
C LEU A 292 -23.51 -15.56 3.73
N ARG A 293 -22.73 -16.54 3.25
CA ARG A 293 -21.36 -16.75 3.72
C ARG A 293 -20.47 -15.53 3.44
N GLU A 294 -20.63 -14.90 2.28
CA GLU A 294 -19.88 -13.70 1.93
C GLU A 294 -20.30 -12.51 2.81
N ILE A 295 -21.60 -12.32 3.03
CA ILE A 295 -22.12 -11.28 3.94
C ILE A 295 -21.55 -11.47 5.33
N ALA A 296 -21.65 -12.68 5.88
CA ALA A 296 -21.14 -13.00 7.21
C ALA A 296 -19.61 -12.82 7.31
N GLN A 297 -18.86 -13.16 6.26
CA GLN A 297 -17.41 -12.91 6.21
C GLN A 297 -17.07 -11.41 6.19
N GLN A 298 -17.80 -10.61 5.41
CA GLN A 298 -17.61 -9.16 5.36
C GLN A 298 -17.99 -8.47 6.68
N LEU A 299 -18.99 -9.00 7.37
CA LEU A 299 -19.44 -8.52 8.68
C LEU A 299 -18.64 -9.12 9.86
N GLY A 300 -17.86 -10.18 9.62
CA GLY A 300 -17.10 -10.88 10.65
C GLY A 300 -17.98 -11.54 11.71
N VAL A 301 -19.06 -12.21 11.28
CA VAL A 301 -20.00 -12.96 12.15
C VAL A 301 -20.11 -14.43 11.75
N ALA A 302 -20.51 -15.27 12.70
CA ALA A 302 -20.80 -16.68 12.48
C ALA A 302 -22.28 -16.92 12.12
N HIS A 303 -23.18 -16.10 12.66
CA HIS A 303 -24.62 -16.26 12.49
C HIS A 303 -25.28 -15.04 11.85
N VAL A 304 -26.35 -15.30 11.11
CA VAL A 304 -27.17 -14.27 10.46
C VAL A 304 -28.64 -14.51 10.80
N LEU A 305 -29.35 -13.44 11.16
CA LEU A 305 -30.80 -13.42 11.33
C LEU A 305 -31.42 -12.73 10.11
N GLU A 306 -32.31 -13.43 9.44
CA GLU A 306 -33.14 -12.91 8.36
C GLU A 306 -34.62 -13.01 8.73
N GLY A 307 -35.45 -12.22 8.07
CA GLY A 307 -36.88 -12.23 8.34
C GLY A 307 -37.70 -11.42 7.38
N SER A 308 -39.02 -11.42 7.61
CA SER A 308 -39.97 -10.62 6.88
C SER A 308 -41.02 -10.05 7.83
N VAL A 309 -41.56 -8.89 7.50
CA VAL A 309 -42.65 -8.23 8.23
C VAL A 309 -43.78 -7.94 7.26
N GLN A 310 -45.00 -8.30 7.66
CA GLN A 310 -46.22 -7.95 6.97
C GLN A 310 -47.18 -7.29 7.95
N ARG A 311 -47.55 -6.04 7.66
CA ARG A 311 -48.56 -5.30 8.41
C ARG A 311 -49.86 -5.28 7.62
N ALA A 312 -50.93 -5.76 8.23
CA ALA A 312 -52.27 -5.77 7.64
C ALA A 312 -53.30 -5.29 8.66
N ALA A 313 -53.84 -4.09 8.45
CA ALA A 313 -54.76 -3.42 9.37
C ALA A 313 -54.20 -3.39 10.82
N ASN A 314 -54.82 -4.13 11.75
CA ASN A 314 -54.43 -4.19 13.15
C ASN A 314 -53.63 -5.46 13.53
N ARG A 315 -53.03 -6.14 12.54
CA ARG A 315 -52.21 -7.33 12.75
C ARG A 315 -50.84 -7.18 12.13
N ILE A 316 -49.88 -7.83 12.77
CA ILE A 316 -48.51 -7.95 12.29
C ILE A 316 -48.15 -9.44 12.18
N ARG A 317 -47.57 -9.79 11.03
CA ARG A 317 -46.91 -11.07 10.83
C ARG A 317 -45.41 -10.85 10.72
N VAL A 318 -44.64 -11.50 11.58
CA VAL A 318 -43.17 -11.47 11.56
C VAL A 318 -42.67 -12.88 11.37
N THR A 319 -41.82 -13.11 10.38
CA THR A 319 -41.07 -14.37 10.23
C THR A 319 -39.61 -14.10 10.52
N ALA A 320 -38.95 -14.96 11.29
CA ALA A 320 -37.54 -14.81 11.59
C ALA A 320 -36.83 -16.18 11.50
N GLN A 321 -35.61 -16.18 10.98
CA GLN A 321 -34.78 -17.38 10.85
C GLN A 321 -33.32 -17.10 11.20
N LEU A 322 -32.74 -17.96 12.02
CA LEU A 322 -31.33 -17.93 12.42
C LEU A 322 -30.54 -18.95 11.62
N ILE A 323 -29.48 -18.50 10.96
CA ILE A 323 -28.67 -19.31 10.04
C ILE A 323 -27.21 -19.29 10.49
N ASP A 324 -26.54 -20.45 10.51
CA ASP A 324 -25.08 -20.55 10.56
C ASP A 324 -24.51 -20.27 9.17
N ALA A 325 -23.91 -19.11 8.98
CA ALA A 325 -23.46 -18.65 7.66
C ALA A 325 -22.26 -19.43 7.11
N ARG A 326 -21.60 -20.26 7.93
CA ARG A 326 -20.48 -21.11 7.50
C ARG A 326 -21.00 -22.35 6.79
N THR A 327 -22.06 -22.95 7.34
CA THR A 327 -22.61 -24.22 6.87
C THR A 327 -23.90 -24.07 6.07
N ASP A 328 -24.50 -22.87 6.07
CA ASP A 328 -25.83 -22.58 5.52
C ASP A 328 -26.95 -23.37 6.25
N ALA A 329 -26.69 -23.79 7.49
CA ALA A 329 -27.63 -24.54 8.30
C ALA A 329 -28.62 -23.61 9.00
N HIS A 330 -29.92 -23.89 8.85
CA HIS A 330 -30.97 -23.23 9.62
C HIS A 330 -30.98 -23.78 11.06
N LEU A 331 -30.61 -22.94 12.02
CA LEU A 331 -30.58 -23.29 13.44
C LEU A 331 -31.95 -23.16 14.09
N TRP A 332 -32.72 -22.15 13.68
CA TRP A 332 -34.05 -21.86 14.20
C TRP A 332 -34.85 -21.06 13.17
N ALA A 333 -36.17 -21.26 13.13
CA ALA A 333 -37.09 -20.46 12.35
C ALA A 333 -38.48 -20.45 12.99
N GLU A 334 -39.14 -19.30 13.01
CA GLU A 334 -40.46 -19.15 13.61
C GLU A 334 -41.28 -18.06 12.93
N HIS A 335 -42.61 -18.15 13.05
CA HIS A 335 -43.54 -17.14 12.57
C HIS A 335 -44.44 -16.66 13.71
N TYR A 336 -44.63 -15.35 13.79
CA TYR A 336 -45.49 -14.68 14.75
C TYR A 336 -46.64 -14.05 13.98
N ASP A 337 -47.86 -14.24 14.48
CA ASP A 337 -49.06 -13.63 13.91
C ASP A 337 -49.93 -13.12 15.06
N ARG A 338 -49.76 -11.83 15.40
CA ARG A 338 -50.33 -11.20 16.59
C ARG A 338 -50.95 -9.83 16.27
N PRO A 339 -51.75 -9.25 17.19
CA PRO A 339 -52.15 -7.85 17.10
C PRO A 339 -50.94 -6.91 16.94
N LEU A 340 -51.13 -5.78 16.25
CA LEU A 340 -50.06 -4.82 16.00
C LEU A 340 -49.43 -4.28 17.30
N ASP A 341 -50.23 -4.14 18.37
CA ASP A 341 -49.80 -3.66 19.68
C ASP A 341 -48.77 -4.60 20.35
N ASP A 342 -48.68 -5.86 19.93
CA ASP A 342 -47.73 -6.85 20.45
C ASP A 342 -46.35 -6.78 19.77
N VAL A 343 -46.09 -5.81 18.89
CA VAL A 343 -44.86 -5.76 18.08
C VAL A 343 -43.59 -5.74 18.93
N PHE A 344 -43.54 -4.97 20.00
CA PHE A 344 -42.38 -4.94 20.90
C PHE A 344 -42.21 -6.27 21.67
N ALA A 345 -43.32 -6.91 22.06
CA ALA A 345 -43.26 -8.22 22.72
C ALA A 345 -42.71 -9.31 21.80
N ILE A 346 -43.06 -9.28 20.51
CA ILE A 346 -42.50 -10.19 19.49
C ILE A 346 -40.99 -9.99 19.37
N GLN A 347 -40.51 -8.75 19.31
CA GLN A 347 -39.08 -8.43 19.15
C GLN A 347 -38.27 -8.95 20.34
N SER A 348 -38.72 -8.71 21.57
CA SER A 348 -38.04 -9.18 22.78
C SER A 348 -38.07 -10.71 22.90
N GLU A 349 -39.14 -11.37 22.45
CA GLU A 349 -39.25 -12.83 22.37
C GLU A 349 -38.24 -13.42 21.38
N ILE A 350 -38.12 -12.81 20.19
CA ILE A 350 -37.11 -13.18 19.18
C ILE A 350 -35.71 -13.00 19.76
N ALA A 351 -35.37 -11.84 20.32
CA ALA A 351 -34.03 -11.57 20.85
C ALA A 351 -33.61 -12.59 21.94
N LYS A 352 -34.51 -12.91 22.89
CA LYS A 352 -34.26 -13.94 23.91
C LYS A 352 -34.06 -15.33 23.30
N THR A 353 -34.93 -15.72 22.36
CA THR A 353 -34.86 -17.03 21.70
C THR A 353 -33.54 -17.17 20.94
N ILE A 354 -33.13 -16.13 20.21
CA ILE A 354 -31.85 -16.10 19.49
C ILE A 354 -30.67 -16.21 20.46
N ALA A 355 -30.68 -15.46 21.55
CA ALA A 355 -29.62 -15.54 22.55
C ALA A 355 -29.53 -16.94 23.18
N ASP A 356 -30.66 -17.60 23.43
CA ASP A 356 -30.72 -18.99 23.91
C ASP A 356 -30.18 -19.99 22.86
N GLN A 357 -30.57 -19.85 21.59
CA GLN A 357 -30.07 -20.70 20.49
C GLN A 357 -28.56 -20.59 20.31
N LEU A 358 -28.01 -19.38 20.48
CA LEU A 358 -26.56 -19.12 20.45
C LEU A 358 -25.85 -19.46 21.77
N GLN A 359 -26.59 -19.99 22.75
CA GLN A 359 -26.08 -20.34 24.08
C GLN A 359 -25.38 -19.17 24.77
N ALA A 360 -25.84 -17.94 24.52
CA ALA A 360 -25.33 -16.73 25.14
C ALA A 360 -25.78 -16.65 26.60
N LYS A 361 -24.87 -16.23 27.48
CA LYS A 361 -25.20 -16.00 28.88
C LYS A 361 -25.92 -14.67 29.00
N ILE A 362 -27.18 -14.69 29.43
CA ILE A 362 -27.98 -13.51 29.71
C ILE A 362 -28.13 -13.38 31.22
N SER A 363 -27.66 -12.28 31.79
CA SER A 363 -27.88 -11.91 33.18
C SER A 363 -29.33 -11.47 33.43
N PRO A 364 -29.83 -11.51 34.69
CA PRO A 364 -31.17 -11.01 35.00
C PRO A 364 -31.40 -9.55 34.58
N THR A 365 -30.36 -8.71 34.69
CA THR A 365 -30.42 -7.29 34.29
C THR A 365 -30.55 -7.14 32.78
N GLU A 366 -29.76 -7.88 31.99
CA GLU A 366 -29.86 -7.86 30.53
C GLU A 366 -31.23 -8.38 30.07
N LYS A 367 -31.74 -9.44 30.70
CA LYS A 367 -33.08 -9.97 30.40
C LYS A 367 -34.18 -8.94 30.66
N ALA A 368 -34.15 -8.26 31.81
CA ALA A 368 -35.11 -7.21 32.13
C ALA A 368 -35.00 -6.01 31.18
N ALA A 369 -33.80 -5.68 30.71
CA ALA A 369 -33.58 -4.61 29.74
C ALA A 369 -34.10 -4.96 28.35
N ILE A 370 -34.01 -6.23 27.93
CA ILE A 370 -34.61 -6.73 26.68
C ILE A 370 -36.13 -6.70 26.74
N GLU A 371 -36.75 -7.06 27.87
CA GLU A 371 -38.20 -7.11 28.02
C GLU A 371 -38.87 -5.72 28.14
N LYS A 372 -38.07 -4.65 28.26
CA LYS A 372 -38.58 -3.27 28.37
C LYS A 372 -38.77 -2.66 26.98
N ALA A 373 -40.04 -2.47 26.59
CA ALA A 373 -40.39 -1.76 25.37
C ALA A 373 -39.86 -0.30 25.38
N PRO A 374 -39.41 0.23 24.22
CA PRO A 374 -38.90 1.59 24.09
C PRO A 374 -39.97 2.67 24.30
N THR A 375 -41.19 2.40 23.86
CA THR A 375 -42.38 3.27 23.97
C THR A 375 -43.64 2.41 23.92
N THR A 376 -44.78 2.99 24.32
CA THR A 376 -46.11 2.40 24.13
C THR A 376 -46.86 3.00 22.93
N ASP A 377 -46.30 4.02 22.25
CA ASP A 377 -46.91 4.65 21.07
C ASP A 377 -46.09 4.34 19.80
N LEU A 378 -46.69 3.55 18.90
CA LEU A 378 -46.05 3.15 17.64
C LEU A 378 -45.83 4.30 16.66
N VAL A 379 -46.64 5.35 16.73
CA VAL A 379 -46.44 6.56 15.91
C VAL A 379 -45.25 7.35 16.44
N ALA A 380 -45.08 7.44 17.77
CA ALA A 380 -43.88 8.03 18.36
C ALA A 380 -42.62 7.25 17.95
N TYR A 381 -42.72 5.92 17.90
CA TYR A 381 -41.64 5.06 17.44
C TYR A 381 -41.26 5.28 15.97
N ASP A 382 -42.24 5.36 15.05
CA ASP A 382 -42.00 5.65 13.63
C ASP A 382 -41.28 6.99 13.44
N LEU A 383 -41.74 8.04 14.12
CA LEU A 383 -41.11 9.36 14.09
C LEU A 383 -39.66 9.31 14.58
N TYR A 384 -39.39 8.54 15.64
CA TYR A 384 -38.04 8.33 16.17
C TYR A 384 -37.10 7.65 15.17
N VAL A 385 -37.54 6.56 14.53
CA VAL A 385 -36.73 5.85 13.53
C VAL A 385 -36.40 6.76 12.34
N ARG A 386 -37.37 7.54 11.86
CA ARG A 386 -37.14 8.53 10.79
C ARG A 386 -36.15 9.63 11.21
N ALA A 387 -36.22 10.09 12.46
CA ALA A 387 -35.25 11.05 12.99
C ALA A 387 -33.84 10.48 13.10
N GLN A 388 -33.70 9.21 13.51
CA GLN A 388 -32.40 8.52 13.52
C GLN A 388 -31.76 8.47 12.12
N GLU A 389 -32.54 8.18 11.08
CA GLU A 389 -32.01 8.12 9.70
C GLU A 389 -31.53 9.48 9.21
N LEU A 390 -32.32 10.53 9.47
CA LEU A 390 -31.90 11.91 9.18
C LEU A 390 -30.61 12.27 9.92
N PHE A 391 -30.47 11.87 11.19
CA PHE A 391 -29.27 12.13 11.99
C PHE A 391 -28.05 11.33 11.49
N ALA A 392 -28.24 10.08 11.06
CA ALA A 392 -27.17 9.25 10.51
C ALA A 392 -26.56 9.85 9.23
N ASP A 393 -27.35 10.62 8.49
CA ASP A 393 -26.97 11.30 7.25
C ASP A 393 -26.55 12.77 7.48
N THR A 394 -25.76 13.01 8.53
CA THR A 394 -25.23 14.34 8.90
C THR A 394 -23.70 14.37 8.92
N SER A 395 -23.05 13.52 8.12
CA SER A 395 -21.59 13.36 8.13
C SER A 395 -20.83 14.61 7.67
N ASP A 396 -21.35 15.39 6.73
CA ASP A 396 -20.79 16.66 6.26
C ASP A 396 -21.61 17.88 6.74
N ALA A 397 -21.04 19.08 6.58
CA ALA A 397 -21.64 20.32 7.07
C ALA A 397 -22.89 20.74 6.27
N VAL A 398 -23.00 20.39 4.99
CA VAL A 398 -24.12 20.82 4.15
C VAL A 398 -25.37 20.03 4.53
N HIS A 399 -25.29 18.70 4.57
CA HIS A 399 -26.41 17.86 4.96
C HIS A 399 -26.78 18.04 6.43
N ALA A 400 -25.80 18.23 7.32
CA ALA A 400 -26.08 18.52 8.73
C ALA A 400 -26.92 19.79 8.92
N ARG A 401 -26.66 20.85 8.15
CA ARG A 401 -27.44 22.10 8.18
C ARG A 401 -28.91 21.89 7.81
N GLU A 402 -29.19 21.01 6.84
CA GLU A 402 -30.54 20.73 6.35
C GLU A 402 -31.30 19.73 7.24
N LYS A 403 -30.63 18.65 7.66
CA LYS A 403 -31.28 17.47 8.26
C LYS A 403 -31.37 17.53 9.78
N LEU A 404 -30.44 18.19 10.48
CA LEU A 404 -30.52 18.30 11.94
C LEU A 404 -31.79 19.01 12.43
N PRO A 405 -32.26 20.11 11.81
CA PRO A 405 -33.54 20.72 12.19
C PRO A 405 -34.74 19.80 11.98
N GLN A 406 -34.77 19.05 10.88
CA GLN A 406 -35.85 18.10 10.57
C GLN A 406 -35.87 16.94 11.57
N ALA A 407 -34.70 16.39 11.92
CA ALA A 407 -34.58 15.37 12.95
C ALA A 407 -35.06 15.88 14.32
N ALA A 408 -34.71 17.11 14.70
CA ALA A 408 -35.20 17.71 15.94
C ALA A 408 -36.73 17.84 15.96
N GLN A 409 -37.33 18.28 14.85
CA GLN A 409 -38.79 18.41 14.73
C GLN A 409 -39.50 17.06 14.90
N LEU A 410 -39.04 16.01 14.20
CA LEU A 410 -39.62 14.67 14.33
C LEU A 410 -39.52 14.14 15.76
N LEU A 411 -38.42 14.44 16.46
CA LEU A 411 -38.23 14.05 17.86
C LEU A 411 -39.15 14.83 18.79
N ASP A 412 -39.33 16.13 18.58
CA ASP A 412 -40.29 16.93 19.34
C ASP A 412 -41.72 16.40 19.15
N GLU A 413 -42.09 16.02 17.92
CA GLU A 413 -43.39 15.39 17.63
C GLU A 413 -43.52 14.02 18.32
N ALA A 414 -42.48 13.18 18.29
CA ALA A 414 -42.47 11.89 19.00
C ALA A 414 -42.64 12.07 20.52
N LEU A 415 -41.93 13.03 21.10
CA LEU A 415 -41.94 13.32 22.54
C LEU A 415 -43.20 14.03 23.01
N ALA A 416 -43.91 14.73 22.11
CA ALA A 416 -45.25 15.25 22.39
C ALA A 416 -46.28 14.12 22.53
N ARG A 417 -46.07 12.99 21.82
CA ARG A 417 -46.92 11.79 21.93
C ARG A 417 -46.57 10.94 23.13
N ASP A 418 -45.27 10.65 23.32
CA ASP A 418 -44.78 9.90 24.47
C ASP A 418 -43.63 10.65 25.18
N PRO A 419 -43.94 11.43 26.23
CA PRO A 419 -42.93 12.12 27.03
C PRO A 419 -41.99 11.17 27.82
N HIS A 420 -42.31 9.87 27.93
CA HIS A 420 -41.48 8.88 28.63
C HIS A 420 -40.53 8.12 27.70
N PHE A 421 -40.51 8.45 26.40
CA PHE A 421 -39.66 7.81 25.41
C PHE A 421 -38.18 8.23 25.58
N LEU A 422 -37.43 7.46 26.38
CA LEU A 422 -36.06 7.78 26.81
C LEU A 422 -35.09 8.00 25.63
N GLN A 423 -35.15 7.12 24.64
CA GLN A 423 -34.24 7.13 23.49
C GLN A 423 -34.43 8.38 22.63
N ALA A 424 -35.66 8.87 22.48
CA ALA A 424 -35.97 10.10 21.75
C ALA A 424 -35.37 11.33 22.46
N TRP A 425 -35.46 11.42 23.79
CA TRP A 425 -34.80 12.48 24.56
C TRP A 425 -33.27 12.45 24.40
N CYS A 426 -32.66 11.25 24.45
CA CYS A 426 -31.22 11.09 24.27
C CYS A 426 -30.78 11.54 22.88
N LEU A 427 -31.52 11.14 21.83
CA LEU A 427 -31.21 11.54 20.45
C LEU A 427 -31.40 13.05 20.24
N LEU A 428 -32.45 13.65 20.80
CA LEU A 428 -32.70 15.10 20.68
C LEU A 428 -31.54 15.92 21.28
N SER A 429 -31.02 15.48 22.43
CA SER A 429 -29.82 16.11 23.02
C SER A 429 -28.60 16.03 22.10
N ARG A 430 -28.38 14.86 21.47
CA ARG A 430 -27.28 14.66 20.51
C ARG A 430 -27.44 15.55 19.28
N VAL A 431 -28.63 15.65 18.71
CA VAL A 431 -28.94 16.52 17.57
C VAL A 431 -28.55 17.97 17.87
N HIS A 432 -28.97 18.49 19.03
CA HIS A 432 -28.61 19.85 19.44
C HIS A 432 -27.10 20.03 19.72
N SER A 433 -26.47 19.04 20.35
CA SER A 433 -25.03 19.07 20.65
C SER A 433 -24.19 19.08 19.37
N VAL A 434 -24.56 18.28 18.36
CA VAL A 434 -23.88 18.24 17.06
C VAL A 434 -24.10 19.53 16.27
N ALA A 435 -25.32 20.09 16.30
CA ALA A 435 -25.60 21.39 15.68
C ALA A 435 -24.71 22.52 16.24
N TYR A 436 -24.48 22.51 17.56
CA TYR A 436 -23.56 23.43 18.22
C TYR A 436 -22.10 23.22 17.80
N PHE A 437 -21.64 21.97 17.86
CA PHE A 437 -20.24 21.64 17.60
C PHE A 437 -19.82 21.87 16.14
N ARG A 438 -20.72 21.61 15.19
CA ARG A 438 -20.45 21.85 13.75
C ARG A 438 -20.54 23.32 13.35
N GLY A 439 -20.98 24.21 14.23
CA GLY A 439 -21.02 25.65 13.97
C GLY A 439 -22.26 26.14 13.22
N HIS A 440 -23.28 25.29 13.05
CA HIS A 440 -24.57 25.72 12.47
C HIS A 440 -25.33 26.64 13.42
N ASP A 441 -25.28 26.34 14.72
CA ASP A 441 -25.81 27.17 15.78
C ASP A 441 -24.91 27.08 17.02
N HIS A 442 -23.80 27.82 16.98
CA HIS A 442 -22.83 27.89 18.08
C HIS A 442 -23.26 28.92 19.14
N THR A 443 -24.46 28.77 19.70
CA THR A 443 -24.99 29.66 20.74
C THR A 443 -25.19 28.93 22.07
N PRO A 444 -25.09 29.64 23.22
CA PRO A 444 -25.44 29.07 24.52
C PRO A 444 -26.87 28.49 24.56
N ALA A 445 -27.81 29.15 23.87
CA ALA A 445 -29.20 28.70 23.80
C ALA A 445 -29.34 27.30 23.15
N ARG A 446 -28.49 26.97 22.16
CA ARG A 446 -28.47 25.63 21.58
C ARG A 446 -28.01 24.57 22.57
N LEU A 447 -27.03 24.88 23.41
CA LEU A 447 -26.59 24.00 24.50
C LEU A 447 -27.66 23.86 25.59
N ASP A 448 -28.40 24.93 25.90
CA ASP A 448 -29.51 24.86 26.85
C ASP A 448 -30.60 23.91 26.37
N LEU A 449 -30.91 23.87 25.07
CA LEU A 449 -31.82 22.88 24.47
C LEU A 449 -31.27 21.45 24.61
N ALA A 450 -29.99 21.23 24.31
CA ALA A 450 -29.35 19.94 24.48
C ALA A 450 -29.40 19.46 25.94
N LYS A 451 -29.19 20.38 26.88
CA LYS A 451 -29.25 20.13 28.32
C LYS A 451 -30.67 19.84 28.79
N ALA A 452 -31.67 20.57 28.31
CA ALA A 452 -33.07 20.37 28.68
C ALA A 452 -33.55 18.95 28.32
N ALA A 453 -33.16 18.45 27.14
CA ALA A 453 -33.41 17.08 26.71
C ALA A 453 -32.70 16.05 27.61
N LEU A 454 -31.44 16.29 27.97
CA LEU A 454 -30.71 15.43 28.92
C LEU A 454 -31.32 15.40 30.31
N ASP A 455 -31.73 16.55 30.84
CA ASP A 455 -32.34 16.64 32.15
C ASP A 455 -33.67 15.86 32.19
N ARG A 456 -34.38 15.77 31.05
CA ARG A 456 -35.55 14.90 30.91
C ARG A 456 -35.16 13.43 30.91
N ALA A 457 -34.20 13.03 30.08
CA ALA A 457 -33.73 11.64 30.02
C ALA A 457 -33.20 11.14 31.38
N MET A 458 -32.41 11.96 32.08
CA MET A 458 -31.87 11.67 33.41
C MET A 458 -32.97 11.49 34.47
N ARG A 459 -34.06 12.27 34.39
CA ARG A 459 -35.22 12.09 35.30
C ARG A 459 -35.98 10.79 35.04
N LEU A 460 -36.01 10.32 33.80
CA LEU A 460 -36.71 9.09 33.42
C LEU A 460 -35.93 7.85 33.87
N GLN A 461 -34.63 7.80 33.58
CA GLN A 461 -33.80 6.66 33.94
C GLN A 461 -32.34 7.09 34.12
N PRO A 462 -31.93 7.43 35.36
CA PRO A 462 -30.60 8.02 35.60
C PRO A 462 -29.45 7.05 35.32
N ASP A 463 -29.66 5.75 35.53
CA ASP A 463 -28.62 4.72 35.36
C ASP A 463 -28.57 4.12 33.94
N ALA A 464 -29.36 4.65 32.99
CA ALA A 464 -29.39 4.13 31.63
C ALA A 464 -28.11 4.49 30.86
N GLY A 465 -27.54 3.50 30.17
CA GLY A 465 -26.33 3.69 29.38
C GLY A 465 -26.49 4.71 28.26
N GLU A 466 -27.68 4.80 27.67
CA GLU A 466 -28.04 5.75 26.62
C GLU A 466 -27.98 7.20 27.13
N VAL A 467 -28.38 7.42 28.38
CA VAL A 467 -28.31 8.74 29.03
C VAL A 467 -26.86 9.12 29.28
N HIS A 468 -26.06 8.21 29.80
CA HIS A 468 -24.63 8.45 30.01
C HIS A 468 -23.87 8.64 28.68
N LEU A 469 -24.24 7.91 27.62
CA LEU A 469 -23.70 8.14 26.28
C LEU A 469 -24.09 9.53 25.76
N ALA A 470 -25.34 9.96 25.94
CA ALA A 470 -25.79 11.29 25.55
C ALA A 470 -25.09 12.40 26.37
N LEU A 471 -24.85 12.20 27.67
CA LEU A 471 -24.04 13.09 28.50
C LEU A 471 -22.61 13.20 28.00
N ALA A 472 -21.98 12.07 27.65
CA ALA A 472 -20.64 12.07 27.09
C ALA A 472 -20.57 12.90 25.80
N ASN A 473 -21.55 12.72 24.92
CA ASN A 473 -21.69 13.49 23.69
C ASN A 473 -21.81 14.99 23.98
N TYR A 474 -22.67 15.37 24.93
CA TYR A 474 -22.87 16.76 25.32
C TYR A 474 -21.60 17.40 25.88
N TYR A 475 -20.86 16.71 26.76
CA TYR A 475 -19.59 17.21 27.27
C TYR A 475 -18.49 17.30 26.20
N TYR A 476 -18.45 16.32 25.28
CA TYR A 476 -17.53 16.31 24.16
C TYR A 476 -17.78 17.48 23.20
N HIS A 477 -19.01 17.64 22.75
CA HIS A 477 -19.40 18.59 21.70
C HIS A 477 -19.62 20.01 22.23
N GLY A 478 -20.19 20.17 23.42
CA GLY A 478 -20.52 21.50 23.96
C GLY A 478 -19.34 22.20 24.62
N PHE A 479 -18.56 21.47 25.41
CA PHE A 479 -17.55 22.07 26.30
C PHE A 479 -16.13 21.60 26.03
N ARG A 480 -15.95 20.54 25.22
CA ARG A 480 -14.67 19.83 25.07
C ARG A 480 -14.15 19.35 26.43
N ASP A 481 -15.06 18.98 27.33
CA ASP A 481 -14.71 18.40 28.64
C ASP A 481 -14.53 16.90 28.46
N TYR A 482 -13.35 16.55 27.94
CA TYR A 482 -12.94 15.19 27.63
C TYR A 482 -12.86 14.29 28.87
N GLY A 483 -12.52 14.87 30.02
CA GLY A 483 -12.46 14.16 31.30
C GLY A 483 -13.85 13.71 31.74
N ARG A 484 -14.84 14.60 31.75
CA ARG A 484 -16.23 14.23 32.06
C ARG A 484 -16.80 13.28 31.02
N ALA A 485 -16.62 13.60 29.73
CA ALA A 485 -17.14 12.75 28.66
C ALA A 485 -16.64 11.29 28.79
N ARG A 486 -15.38 11.10 29.14
CA ARG A 486 -14.80 9.77 29.36
C ARG A 486 -15.38 9.04 30.57
N SER A 487 -15.61 9.74 31.68
CA SER A 487 -16.24 9.16 32.87
C SER A 487 -17.65 8.66 32.53
N GLU A 488 -18.43 9.44 31.79
CA GLU A 488 -19.78 9.05 31.35
C GLU A 488 -19.74 7.87 30.37
N LEU A 489 -18.80 7.84 29.42
CA LEU A 489 -18.61 6.68 28.53
C LEU A 489 -18.25 5.39 29.28
N ALA A 490 -17.50 5.49 30.38
CA ALA A 490 -17.17 4.32 31.19
C ALA A 490 -18.42 3.70 31.83
N ILE A 491 -19.40 4.53 32.22
CA ILE A 491 -20.69 4.07 32.73
C ILE A 491 -21.51 3.47 31.59
N ALA A 492 -21.65 4.18 30.47
CA ALA A 492 -22.36 3.72 29.29
C ALA A 492 -21.85 2.37 28.78
N LYS A 493 -20.53 2.15 28.79
CA LYS A 493 -19.91 0.89 28.37
C LYS A 493 -20.37 -0.33 29.17
N SER A 494 -20.74 -0.14 30.45
CA SER A 494 -21.15 -1.26 31.31
C SER A 494 -22.55 -1.80 30.99
N THR A 495 -23.41 -0.96 30.41
CA THR A 495 -24.80 -1.27 30.06
C THR A 495 -25.04 -1.37 28.55
N LEU A 496 -24.10 -0.87 27.73
CA LEU A 496 -24.15 -0.89 26.27
C LEU A 496 -22.91 -1.62 25.67
N PRO A 497 -22.73 -2.92 25.93
CA PRO A 497 -21.50 -3.65 25.59
C PRO A 497 -21.21 -3.74 24.08
N ASN A 498 -22.27 -3.70 23.24
CA ASN A 498 -22.17 -3.74 21.79
C ASN A 498 -22.44 -2.39 21.09
N ASN A 499 -22.61 -1.29 21.84
CA ASN A 499 -22.87 0.00 21.22
C ASN A 499 -21.59 0.61 20.64
N VAL A 500 -21.58 0.82 19.32
CA VAL A 500 -20.41 1.30 18.57
C VAL A 500 -19.99 2.71 18.99
N ASP A 501 -20.93 3.58 19.36
CA ASP A 501 -20.66 4.97 19.71
C ASP A 501 -19.77 5.05 20.96
N VAL A 502 -19.90 4.11 21.90
CA VAL A 502 -19.04 4.08 23.10
C VAL A 502 -17.55 4.00 22.72
N PHE A 503 -17.20 3.12 21.78
CA PHE A 503 -15.82 2.94 21.32
C PHE A 503 -15.38 4.07 20.41
N LEU A 504 -16.26 4.51 19.50
CA LEU A 504 -15.99 5.64 18.61
C LEU A 504 -15.66 6.92 19.40
N TYR A 505 -16.54 7.32 20.34
CA TYR A 505 -16.32 8.53 21.14
C TYR A 505 -15.12 8.38 22.08
N THR A 506 -14.86 7.19 22.64
CA THR A 506 -13.62 6.97 23.39
C THR A 506 -12.39 7.25 22.52
N GLY A 507 -12.39 6.75 21.28
CA GLY A 507 -11.31 7.00 20.33
C GLY A 507 -11.20 8.46 19.87
N LEU A 508 -12.33 9.13 19.64
CA LEU A 508 -12.37 10.55 19.30
C LEU A 508 -11.83 11.42 20.45
N ILE A 509 -12.15 11.09 21.70
CA ILE A 509 -11.62 11.77 22.89
C ILE A 509 -10.13 11.49 23.04
N ASP A 510 -9.70 10.23 22.93
CA ASP A 510 -8.27 9.88 22.99
C ASP A 510 -7.44 10.68 21.98
N ARG A 511 -7.94 10.83 20.75
CA ARG A 511 -7.29 11.65 19.72
C ARG A 511 -7.18 13.12 20.13
N ARG A 512 -8.27 13.69 20.69
CA ARG A 512 -8.32 15.08 21.14
C ARG A 512 -7.42 15.34 22.35
N GLU A 513 -7.17 14.33 23.18
CA GLU A 513 -6.23 14.40 24.31
C GLU A 513 -4.79 14.00 23.92
N GLY A 514 -4.51 13.76 22.64
CA GLY A 514 -3.18 13.40 22.14
C GLY A 514 -2.76 11.94 22.36
N ARG A 515 -3.69 11.06 22.76
CA ARG A 515 -3.50 9.60 22.89
C ARG A 515 -3.80 8.88 21.58
N TRP A 516 -2.94 9.12 20.60
CA TRP A 516 -3.16 8.74 19.20
C TRP A 516 -3.26 7.24 18.94
N GLU A 517 -2.44 6.44 19.62
CA GLU A 517 -2.44 4.99 19.45
C GLU A 517 -3.71 4.37 20.08
N GLU A 518 -4.10 4.81 21.28
CA GLU A 518 -5.37 4.45 21.92
C GLU A 518 -6.55 4.85 21.03
N ALA A 519 -6.49 6.04 20.43
CA ALA A 519 -7.54 6.53 19.53
C ALA A 519 -7.76 5.58 18.35
N THR A 520 -6.70 5.21 17.65
CA THR A 520 -6.81 4.28 16.51
C THR A 520 -7.27 2.90 16.93
N ARG A 521 -6.82 2.38 18.09
CA ARG A 521 -7.28 1.09 18.62
C ARG A 521 -8.78 1.09 18.95
N ASN A 522 -9.27 2.17 19.56
CA ASN A 522 -10.70 2.30 19.88
C ASN A 522 -11.56 2.44 18.61
N MET A 523 -11.09 3.18 17.60
CA MET A 523 -11.78 3.25 16.29
C MET A 523 -11.74 1.91 15.53
N GLU A 524 -10.63 1.17 15.60
CA GLU A 524 -10.54 -0.19 15.05
C GLU A 524 -11.50 -1.14 15.76
N ARG A 525 -11.62 -1.07 17.09
CA ARG A 525 -12.61 -1.84 17.85
C ARG A 525 -14.04 -1.46 17.48
N ALA A 526 -14.31 -0.18 17.25
CA ALA A 526 -15.62 0.27 16.75
C ALA A 526 -15.93 -0.37 15.38
N LEU A 527 -14.94 -0.49 14.49
CA LEU A 527 -15.08 -1.20 13.21
C LEU A 527 -15.20 -2.73 13.36
N GLU A 528 -14.91 -3.33 14.51
CA GLU A 528 -15.21 -4.75 14.72
C GLU A 528 -16.71 -4.99 14.96
N LEU A 529 -17.42 -4.00 15.52
CA LEU A 529 -18.86 -3.99 15.77
C LEU A 529 -19.67 -3.39 14.61
N ASP A 530 -19.05 -2.49 13.85
CA ASP A 530 -19.68 -1.83 12.70
C ASP A 530 -18.69 -1.75 11.51
N PRO A 531 -18.32 -2.91 10.91
CA PRO A 531 -17.22 -3.04 9.94
C PRO A 531 -17.40 -2.27 8.64
N ARG A 532 -18.65 -1.89 8.34
CA ARG A 532 -19.03 -1.14 7.15
C ARG A 532 -19.55 0.26 7.50
N ASN A 533 -19.28 0.75 8.71
CA ASN A 533 -19.58 2.13 9.08
C ASN A 533 -18.67 3.10 8.32
N PHE A 534 -19.28 3.83 7.40
CA PHE A 534 -18.57 4.78 6.55
C PHE A 534 -17.92 5.92 7.34
N PHE A 535 -18.64 6.47 8.32
CA PHE A 535 -18.16 7.58 9.15
C PHE A 535 -16.94 7.18 9.98
N ILE A 536 -16.95 6.00 10.61
CA ILE A 536 -15.82 5.53 11.43
C ILE A 536 -14.57 5.31 10.56
N LEU A 537 -14.73 4.77 9.35
CA LEU A 537 -13.62 4.62 8.41
C LEU A 537 -13.02 5.99 8.04
N GLN A 538 -13.84 7.00 7.77
CA GLN A 538 -13.35 8.36 7.52
C GLN A 538 -12.59 8.93 8.72
N GLN A 539 -13.11 8.77 9.95
CA GLN A 539 -12.44 9.25 11.17
C GLN A 539 -11.11 8.55 11.43
N LEU A 540 -11.03 7.24 11.19
CA LEU A 540 -9.80 6.46 11.32
C LEU A 540 -8.77 6.86 10.26
N ALA A 541 -9.20 7.06 9.01
CA ALA A 541 -8.31 7.53 7.95
C ALA A 541 -7.72 8.90 8.27
N LEU A 542 -8.53 9.85 8.74
CA LEU A 542 -8.07 11.17 9.21
C LEU A 542 -7.07 11.06 10.37
N ALA A 543 -7.32 10.17 11.33
CA ALA A 543 -6.38 9.93 12.43
C ALA A 543 -5.02 9.41 11.92
N TYR A 544 -5.00 8.57 10.88
CA TYR A 544 -3.75 8.13 10.25
C TYR A 544 -3.08 9.23 9.42
N VAL A 545 -3.84 10.08 8.73
CA VAL A 545 -3.30 11.26 8.01
C VAL A 545 -2.53 12.14 8.98
N TRP A 546 -3.11 12.49 10.13
CA TRP A 546 -2.45 13.36 11.11
C TRP A 546 -1.22 12.72 11.77
N GLN A 547 -1.17 11.39 11.85
CA GLN A 547 0.02 10.64 12.29
C GLN A 547 1.03 10.42 11.17
N HIS A 548 0.82 10.99 9.98
CA HIS A 548 1.63 10.80 8.77
C HIS A 548 1.73 9.33 8.33
N ARG A 549 0.77 8.50 8.75
CA ARG A 549 0.64 7.08 8.37
C ARG A 549 -0.14 6.96 7.05
N TYR A 550 0.39 7.61 6.00
CA TYR A 550 -0.31 7.79 4.72
C TYR A 550 -0.69 6.49 4.02
N ALA A 551 0.14 5.43 4.12
CA ALA A 551 -0.19 4.13 3.57
C ALA A 551 -1.41 3.49 4.25
N ASP A 552 -1.54 3.65 5.57
CA ASP A 552 -2.71 3.18 6.31
C ASP A 552 -3.95 4.02 5.98
N ALA A 553 -3.80 5.35 5.94
CA ALA A 553 -4.88 6.26 5.55
C ALA A 553 -5.46 5.92 4.18
N ALA A 554 -4.58 5.74 3.17
CA ALA A 554 -4.98 5.34 1.82
C ALA A 554 -5.78 4.04 1.82
N ARG A 555 -5.30 3.01 2.54
CA ARG A 555 -5.98 1.71 2.66
C ARG A 555 -7.36 1.83 3.32
N ILE A 556 -7.51 2.66 4.34
CA ILE A 556 -8.81 2.86 5.01
C ILE A 556 -9.78 3.63 4.12
N TYR A 557 -9.33 4.68 3.42
CA TYR A 557 -10.16 5.36 2.43
C TYR A 557 -10.56 4.42 1.27
N ASP A 558 -9.65 3.57 0.78
CA ASP A 558 -9.97 2.57 -0.23
C ASP A 558 -11.08 1.62 0.27
N ARG A 559 -11.02 1.19 1.55
CA ARG A 559 -12.11 0.42 2.18
C ARG A 559 -13.42 1.21 2.24
N ALA A 560 -13.39 2.47 2.66
CA ALA A 560 -14.59 3.32 2.70
C ALA A 560 -15.25 3.43 1.32
N LEU A 561 -14.45 3.58 0.26
CA LEU A 561 -14.91 3.63 -1.13
C LEU A 561 -15.40 2.29 -1.68
N THR A 562 -15.15 1.16 -1.01
CA THR A 562 -15.84 -0.10 -1.35
C THR A 562 -17.28 -0.16 -0.81
N ILE A 563 -17.63 0.70 0.15
CA ILE A 563 -18.95 0.77 0.78
C ILE A 563 -19.79 1.84 0.10
N VAL A 564 -19.24 3.06 -0.03
CA VAL A 564 -19.89 4.18 -0.72
C VAL A 564 -18.98 4.65 -1.86
N PRO A 565 -18.94 3.94 -3.01
CA PRO A 565 -18.01 4.25 -4.09
C PRO A 565 -18.22 5.64 -4.70
N ALA A 566 -19.43 6.20 -4.61
CA ALA A 566 -19.81 7.48 -5.17
C ALA A 566 -19.52 8.68 -4.25
N ASP A 567 -19.12 8.47 -2.99
CA ASP A 567 -18.92 9.57 -2.05
C ASP A 567 -17.81 10.53 -2.52
N PRO A 568 -18.14 11.80 -2.80
CA PRO A 568 -17.20 12.73 -3.38
C PRO A 568 -16.10 13.14 -2.40
N ASN A 569 -16.43 13.32 -1.12
CA ASN A 569 -15.49 13.74 -0.09
C ASN A 569 -14.38 12.70 0.11
N SER A 570 -14.72 11.41 0.23
CA SER A 570 -13.74 10.34 0.44
C SER A 570 -12.86 10.11 -0.78
N ARG A 571 -13.38 10.28 -2.00
CA ARG A 571 -12.58 10.25 -3.24
C ARG A 571 -11.53 11.36 -3.23
N ILE A 572 -11.93 12.57 -2.84
CA ILE A 572 -11.01 13.72 -2.71
C ILE A 572 -9.98 13.49 -1.61
N LEU A 573 -10.41 13.14 -0.40
CA LEU A 573 -9.50 12.88 0.73
C LEU A 573 -8.50 11.76 0.40
N ARG A 574 -8.95 10.70 -0.28
CA ARG A 574 -8.07 9.63 -0.77
C ARG A 574 -7.01 10.13 -1.76
N ALA A 575 -7.39 11.05 -2.64
CA ALA A 575 -6.48 11.65 -3.61
C ALA A 575 -5.50 12.63 -2.95
N LEU A 576 -5.95 13.36 -1.93
CA LEU A 576 -5.12 14.28 -1.13
C LEU A 576 -4.01 13.58 -0.36
N VAL A 577 -4.15 12.28 -0.02
CA VAL A 577 -3.05 11.50 0.58
C VAL A 577 -1.78 11.57 -0.27
N ALA A 578 -1.88 11.61 -1.61
CA ALA A 578 -0.72 11.73 -2.49
C ALA A 578 -0.08 13.13 -2.42
N LEU A 579 -0.91 14.17 -2.28
CA LEU A 579 -0.43 15.53 -2.02
C LEU A 579 0.33 15.55 -0.70
N ASP A 580 -0.30 15.11 0.39
CA ASP A 580 0.29 15.17 1.72
C ASP A 580 1.59 14.39 1.83
N TRP A 581 1.59 13.16 1.30
CA TRP A 581 2.73 12.27 1.38
C TRP A 581 3.86 12.71 0.44
N GLN A 582 3.57 12.92 -0.84
CA GLN A 582 4.59 12.99 -1.89
C GLN A 582 4.73 14.36 -2.55
N ALA A 583 3.94 15.34 -2.10
CA ALA A 583 3.75 16.60 -2.81
C ALA A 583 3.27 16.39 -4.26
N ASP A 584 2.41 15.38 -4.50
CA ASP A 584 1.79 15.14 -5.80
C ASP A 584 0.32 15.57 -5.80
N ILE A 585 0.05 16.71 -6.43
CA ILE A 585 -1.30 17.29 -6.53
C ILE A 585 -2.13 16.70 -7.69
N LYS A 586 -1.51 15.98 -8.63
CA LYS A 586 -2.21 15.52 -9.85
C LYS A 586 -3.38 14.57 -9.56
N PRO A 587 -3.30 13.61 -8.60
CA PRO A 587 -4.43 12.77 -8.27
C PRO A 587 -5.64 13.57 -7.78
N PHE A 588 -5.40 14.60 -6.95
CA PHE A 588 -6.43 15.51 -6.48
C PHE A 588 -7.08 16.27 -7.64
N GLN A 589 -6.29 16.91 -8.52
CA GLN A 589 -6.80 17.66 -9.67
C GLN A 589 -7.62 16.77 -10.62
N THR A 590 -7.13 15.57 -10.88
CA THR A 590 -7.81 14.59 -11.75
C THR A 590 -9.14 14.16 -11.15
N THR A 591 -9.15 13.86 -9.85
CA THR A 591 -10.35 13.44 -9.13
C THR A 591 -11.38 14.56 -9.04
N LEU A 592 -10.95 15.78 -8.71
CA LEU A 592 -11.81 16.96 -8.67
C LEU A 592 -12.44 17.23 -10.04
N SER A 593 -11.64 17.22 -11.11
CA SER A 593 -12.14 17.45 -12.47
C SER A 593 -13.18 16.41 -12.88
N ARG A 594 -12.96 15.14 -12.53
CA ARG A 594 -13.91 14.05 -12.78
C ARG A 594 -15.20 14.24 -11.98
N LEU A 595 -15.11 14.56 -10.70
CA LEU A 595 -16.28 14.78 -9.85
C LEU A 595 -17.14 15.95 -10.35
N VAL A 596 -16.52 17.08 -10.68
CA VAL A 596 -17.23 18.25 -11.23
C VAL A 596 -17.87 17.93 -12.58
N ALA A 597 -17.24 17.09 -13.41
CA ALA A 597 -17.83 16.62 -14.66
C ALA A 597 -19.00 15.64 -14.46
N GLU A 598 -18.94 14.79 -13.43
CA GLU A 598 -20.02 13.86 -13.05
C GLU A 598 -21.24 14.62 -12.48
N ASN A 599 -21.01 15.58 -11.59
CA ASN A 599 -22.03 16.42 -10.98
C ASN A 599 -21.47 17.82 -10.66
N PRO A 600 -21.84 18.87 -11.40
CA PRO A 600 -21.36 20.23 -11.16
C PRO A 600 -21.66 20.77 -9.75
N ASN A 601 -22.72 20.29 -9.11
CA ASN A 601 -23.13 20.74 -7.78
C ASN A 601 -22.27 20.13 -6.66
N VAL A 602 -21.47 19.09 -6.96
CA VAL A 602 -20.62 18.40 -5.97
C VAL A 602 -19.56 19.31 -5.36
N ALA A 603 -19.23 20.43 -6.01
CA ALA A 603 -18.30 21.44 -5.49
C ALA A 603 -18.79 22.05 -4.16
N LEU A 604 -20.10 22.01 -3.89
CA LEU A 604 -20.68 22.44 -2.61
C LEU A 604 -20.36 21.45 -1.48
N ASP A 605 -20.19 20.16 -1.81
CA ASP A 605 -20.02 19.06 -0.86
C ASP A 605 -18.54 18.78 -0.54
N ILE A 606 -17.61 19.35 -1.32
CA ILE A 606 -16.16 19.15 -1.18
C ILE A 606 -15.47 20.49 -0.91
N ASP A 607 -15.09 20.74 0.35
CA ASP A 607 -14.23 21.89 0.69
C ASP A 607 -12.79 21.60 0.26
N THR A 608 -12.41 22.08 -0.92
CA THR A 608 -11.08 21.82 -1.51
C THR A 608 -10.27 23.07 -1.77
N LEU A 609 -10.74 24.25 -1.33
CA LEU A 609 -10.11 25.53 -1.68
C LEU A 609 -8.70 25.64 -1.09
N GLN A 610 -8.51 25.16 0.14
CA GLN A 610 -7.20 25.06 0.77
C GLN A 610 -6.18 24.31 -0.09
N TYR A 611 -6.58 23.22 -0.76
CA TYR A 611 -5.66 22.42 -1.56
C TYR A 611 -5.55 22.88 -3.01
N SER A 612 -6.59 23.55 -3.53
CA SER A 612 -6.67 23.94 -4.94
C SER A 612 -5.67 25.03 -5.33
N VAL A 613 -5.11 25.75 -4.34
CA VAL A 613 -4.08 26.78 -4.56
C VAL A 613 -2.65 26.20 -4.63
N CYS A 614 -2.44 24.94 -4.26
CA CYS A 614 -1.12 24.31 -4.24
C CYS A 614 -0.53 24.07 -5.65
N ASP A 615 -1.32 24.16 -6.72
CA ASP A 615 -0.84 24.00 -8.10
C ASP A 615 -0.22 25.28 -8.69
N ARG A 616 -0.38 26.41 -8.00
CA ARG A 616 0.06 27.78 -8.39
C ARG A 616 -0.50 28.30 -9.72
N ALA A 617 -1.26 27.50 -10.45
CA ALA A 617 -1.97 27.95 -11.64
C ALA A 617 -3.28 28.66 -11.25
N CYS A 618 -3.78 28.42 -10.03
CA CYS A 618 -4.99 29.01 -9.43
C CYS A 618 -6.30 28.72 -10.18
N ALA A 619 -6.23 28.14 -11.38
CA ALA A 619 -7.38 27.85 -12.23
C ALA A 619 -8.36 26.87 -11.57
N ALA A 620 -7.85 25.87 -10.83
CA ALA A 620 -8.69 24.99 -10.03
C ALA A 620 -9.37 25.76 -8.90
N ALA A 621 -8.62 26.59 -8.16
CA ALA A 621 -9.16 27.38 -7.05
C ALA A 621 -10.23 28.39 -7.51
N ILE A 622 -10.03 29.06 -8.65
CA ILE A 622 -11.02 29.99 -9.24
C ILE A 622 -12.32 29.24 -9.59
N ARG A 623 -12.22 28.05 -10.20
CA ARG A 623 -13.41 27.24 -10.53
C ARG A 623 -14.14 26.77 -9.27
N THR A 624 -13.41 26.31 -8.26
CA THR A 624 -14.00 25.88 -6.99
C THR A 624 -14.68 27.05 -6.29
N LEU A 625 -14.04 28.22 -6.25
CA LEU A 625 -14.60 29.42 -5.64
C LEU A 625 -15.89 29.87 -6.34
N ALA A 626 -15.98 29.75 -7.67
CA ALA A 626 -17.19 30.13 -8.41
C ALA A 626 -18.44 29.35 -7.95
N ASN A 627 -18.26 28.12 -7.46
CA ASN A 627 -19.32 27.26 -6.95
C ASN A 627 -19.39 27.23 -5.42
N TYR A 628 -18.58 28.02 -4.71
CA TYR A 628 -18.57 28.05 -3.25
C TYR A 628 -19.84 28.73 -2.70
N PRO A 629 -20.47 28.21 -1.62
CA PRO A 629 -21.65 28.82 -1.03
C PRO A 629 -21.42 30.29 -0.67
N ARG A 630 -22.36 31.17 -1.03
CA ARG A 630 -22.23 32.61 -0.82
C ARG A 630 -22.32 32.98 0.66
N GLU A 631 -23.08 32.21 1.42
CA GLU A 631 -23.20 32.30 2.86
C GLU A 631 -21.98 31.74 3.62
N GLY A 632 -21.02 31.11 2.93
CA GLY A 632 -19.86 30.45 3.54
C GLY A 632 -20.11 29.00 3.95
N VAL A 633 -19.06 28.33 4.42
CA VAL A 633 -19.12 26.95 4.92
C VAL A 633 -18.51 26.87 6.31
N ALA A 634 -19.18 26.15 7.21
CA ALA A 634 -18.66 25.90 8.55
C ALA A 634 -17.48 24.93 8.52
N SER A 635 -16.36 25.36 9.11
CA SER A 635 -15.15 24.56 9.30
C SER A 635 -14.56 24.85 10.68
N ASN A 636 -14.15 23.81 11.42
CA ASN A 636 -13.73 23.90 12.83
C ASN A 636 -14.72 24.66 13.74
N GLY A 637 -16.03 24.52 13.47
CA GLY A 637 -17.10 25.15 14.23
C GLY A 637 -17.33 26.64 13.92
N VAL A 638 -16.54 27.26 13.04
CA VAL A 638 -16.73 28.66 12.61
C VAL A 638 -17.07 28.70 11.12
N ASN A 639 -17.96 29.61 10.72
CA ASN A 639 -18.29 29.81 9.31
C ASN A 639 -17.18 30.59 8.60
N TYR A 640 -16.58 30.00 7.56
CA TYR A 640 -15.60 30.67 6.70
C TYR A 640 -16.35 31.43 5.60
N PRO A 641 -16.28 32.78 5.58
CA PRO A 641 -16.98 33.58 4.58
C PRO A 641 -16.47 33.31 3.16
N TYR A 642 -17.34 33.43 2.16
CA TYR A 642 -16.94 33.42 0.76
C TYR A 642 -15.79 34.43 0.50
N ALA A 643 -15.89 35.64 1.09
CA ALA A 643 -14.91 36.71 0.94
C ALA A 643 -13.50 36.33 1.46
N TYR A 644 -13.39 35.43 2.43
CA TYR A 644 -12.09 34.94 2.89
C TYR A 644 -11.40 34.17 1.77
N TRP A 645 -12.11 33.23 1.15
CA TRP A 645 -11.55 32.42 0.06
C TRP A 645 -11.33 33.24 -1.21
N GLU A 646 -12.15 34.25 -1.48
CA GLU A 646 -11.88 35.22 -2.54
C GLU A 646 -10.54 35.95 -2.32
N GLY A 647 -10.24 36.33 -1.07
CA GLY A 647 -8.94 36.89 -0.71
C GLY A 647 -7.79 35.92 -0.95
N VAL A 648 -7.92 34.66 -0.51
CA VAL A 648 -6.91 33.61 -0.71
C VAL A 648 -6.66 33.33 -2.20
N VAL A 649 -7.71 33.25 -3.03
CA VAL A 649 -7.59 33.06 -4.48
C VAL A 649 -6.93 34.28 -5.13
N ALA A 650 -7.31 35.50 -4.75
CA ALA A 650 -6.68 36.72 -5.26
C ALA A 650 -5.18 36.80 -4.90
N CYS A 651 -4.77 36.31 -3.72
CA CYS A 651 -3.36 36.15 -3.37
C CYS A 651 -2.65 35.18 -4.31
N CYS A 652 -3.28 34.05 -4.66
CA CYS A 652 -2.75 33.09 -5.64
C CYS A 652 -2.59 33.75 -7.03
N GLU A 653 -3.56 34.56 -7.46
CA GLU A 653 -3.53 35.32 -8.72
C GLU A 653 -2.48 36.46 -8.72
N GLY A 654 -1.89 36.79 -7.57
CA GLY A 654 -0.97 37.92 -7.42
C GLY A 654 -1.67 39.29 -7.38
N ASP A 655 -3.00 39.33 -7.25
CA ASP A 655 -3.79 40.56 -7.16
C ASP A 655 -3.94 41.03 -5.71
N SER A 656 -2.94 41.78 -5.24
CA SER A 656 -2.90 42.32 -3.88
C SER A 656 -4.00 43.34 -3.57
N VAL A 657 -4.61 43.98 -4.58
CA VAL A 657 -5.68 44.95 -4.38
C VAL A 657 -6.99 44.22 -4.13
N LYS A 658 -7.32 43.25 -4.98
CA LYS A 658 -8.48 42.38 -4.82
C LYS A 658 -8.41 41.56 -3.54
N ALA A 659 -7.23 41.02 -3.21
CA ALA A 659 -7.02 40.27 -1.97
C ALA A 659 -7.34 41.11 -0.73
N ARG A 660 -6.78 42.33 -0.65
CA ARG A 660 -7.04 43.24 0.48
C ARG A 660 -8.51 43.64 0.59
N ALA A 661 -9.17 43.92 -0.52
CA ALA A 661 -10.59 44.25 -0.52
C ALA A 661 -11.46 43.09 -0.01
N ALA A 662 -11.17 41.87 -0.47
CA ALA A 662 -11.89 40.66 -0.07
C ALA A 662 -11.66 40.30 1.40
N PHE A 663 -10.42 40.33 1.89
CA PHE A 663 -10.12 40.12 3.30
C PHE A 663 -10.75 41.20 4.19
N ALA A 664 -10.78 42.47 3.77
CA ALA A 664 -11.48 43.52 4.52
C ALA A 664 -12.99 43.27 4.61
N ALA A 665 -13.61 42.66 3.59
CA ALA A 665 -15.00 42.21 3.66
C ALA A 665 -15.19 41.04 4.64
N ALA A 666 -14.34 40.02 4.55
CA ALA A 666 -14.34 38.88 5.49
C ALA A 666 -14.15 39.33 6.94
N SER A 667 -13.25 40.28 7.20
CA SER A 667 -12.96 40.82 8.54
C SER A 667 -14.22 41.38 9.20
N ARG A 668 -15.05 42.13 8.44
CA ARG A 668 -16.34 42.68 8.96
C ARG A 668 -17.34 41.62 9.36
N GLU A 669 -17.33 40.47 8.70
CA GLU A 669 -18.24 39.35 9.02
C GLU A 669 -17.76 38.60 10.27
N VAL A 670 -16.49 38.20 10.29
CA VAL A 670 -15.91 37.44 11.41
C VAL A 670 -15.81 38.28 12.68
N GLN A 671 -15.57 39.59 12.57
CA GLN A 671 -15.53 40.50 13.73
C GLN A 671 -16.87 40.53 14.48
N LYS A 672 -18.02 40.38 13.80
CA LYS A 672 -19.33 40.29 14.48
C LYS A 672 -19.42 39.03 15.34
N ILE A 673 -18.87 37.92 14.87
CA ILE A 673 -18.81 36.65 15.61
C ILE A 673 -17.94 36.83 16.86
N VAL A 674 -16.74 37.41 16.70
CA VAL A 674 -15.83 37.67 17.83
C VAL A 674 -16.42 38.66 18.84
N GLN A 675 -17.16 39.68 18.40
CA GLN A 675 -17.86 40.60 19.30
C GLN A 675 -18.94 39.92 20.13
N GLN A 676 -19.69 38.99 19.53
CA GLN A 676 -20.71 38.20 20.22
C GLN A 676 -20.09 37.13 21.11
N GLN A 677 -18.94 36.59 20.73
CA GLN A 677 -18.26 35.48 21.39
C GLN A 677 -16.74 35.73 21.50
N PRO A 678 -16.30 36.59 22.44
CA PRO A 678 -14.90 37.03 22.51
C PRO A 678 -13.89 35.92 22.79
N ASP A 679 -14.31 34.82 23.42
CA ASP A 679 -13.45 33.67 23.73
C ASP A 679 -13.62 32.51 22.73
N PHE A 680 -14.26 32.74 21.58
CA PHE A 680 -14.37 31.73 20.54
C PHE A 680 -13.08 31.61 19.72
N ALA A 681 -12.18 30.72 20.17
CA ALA A 681 -10.83 30.56 19.65
C ALA A 681 -10.75 30.38 18.12
N ALA A 682 -11.66 29.61 17.51
CA ALA A 682 -11.66 29.38 16.06
C ALA A 682 -11.96 30.67 15.28
N ALA A 683 -12.92 31.49 15.76
CA ALA A 683 -13.23 32.78 15.15
C ALA A 683 -12.08 33.80 15.31
N LEU A 684 -11.42 33.83 16.47
CA LEU A 684 -10.23 34.66 16.69
C LEU A 684 -9.08 34.25 15.76
N SER A 685 -8.83 32.95 15.59
CA SER A 685 -7.79 32.47 14.67
C SER A 685 -8.09 32.82 13.23
N LEU A 686 -9.35 32.70 12.79
CA LEU A 686 -9.77 33.11 11.45
C LEU A 686 -9.63 34.63 11.26
N LEU A 687 -10.03 35.44 12.24
CA LEU A 687 -9.87 36.89 12.19
C LEU A 687 -8.39 37.27 12.09
N GLY A 688 -7.52 36.65 12.88
CA GLY A 688 -6.08 36.89 12.80
C GLY A 688 -5.48 36.55 11.45
N MET A 689 -5.91 35.45 10.80
CA MET A 689 -5.47 35.12 9.44
C MET A 689 -5.95 36.16 8.42
N ILE A 690 -7.19 36.65 8.55
CA ILE A 690 -7.76 37.69 7.69
C ILE A 690 -6.98 39.00 7.86
N ASP A 691 -6.74 39.41 9.10
CA ASP A 691 -6.09 40.67 9.44
C ASP A 691 -4.60 40.65 9.04
N ALA A 692 -3.94 39.49 9.07
CA ALA A 692 -2.62 39.30 8.47
C ALA A 692 -2.61 39.54 6.95
N GLY A 693 -3.72 39.27 6.26
CA GLY A 693 -3.89 39.51 4.82
C GLY A 693 -4.19 40.96 4.43
N VAL A 694 -4.49 41.85 5.40
CA VAL A 694 -4.77 43.29 5.18
C VAL A 694 -3.77 44.21 5.89
N ASP A 695 -2.55 43.72 6.14
CA ASP A 695 -1.44 44.45 6.79
C ASP A 695 -1.75 44.97 8.21
N LYS A 696 -2.76 44.42 8.90
CA LYS A 696 -3.04 44.72 10.31
C LYS A 696 -2.23 43.82 11.24
N LYS A 697 -0.91 43.97 11.16
CA LYS A 697 0.04 43.08 11.83
C LYS A 697 -0.24 42.89 13.33
N GLU A 698 -0.31 43.97 14.10
CA GLU A 698 -0.44 43.87 15.57
C GLU A 698 -1.73 43.17 16.00
N ASP A 699 -2.85 43.49 15.35
CA ASP A 699 -4.14 42.84 15.62
C ASP A 699 -4.08 41.35 15.28
N ALA A 700 -3.54 41.00 14.11
CA ALA A 700 -3.37 39.62 13.66
C ALA A 700 -2.53 38.78 14.63
N LEU A 701 -1.39 39.33 15.09
CA LEU A 701 -0.51 38.66 16.06
C LEU A 701 -1.22 38.43 17.40
N LYS A 702 -1.93 39.44 17.89
CA LYS A 702 -2.67 39.38 19.16
C LYS A 702 -3.78 38.33 19.11
N GLU A 703 -4.59 38.35 18.05
CA GLU A 703 -5.73 37.45 17.89
C GLU A 703 -5.30 36.00 17.70
N GLY A 704 -4.29 35.76 16.87
CA GLY A 704 -3.74 34.42 16.64
C GLY A 704 -3.12 33.80 17.90
N GLN A 705 -2.39 34.60 18.69
CA GLN A 705 -1.83 34.15 19.99
C GLN A 705 -2.95 33.87 20.98
N ARG A 706 -3.91 34.78 21.12
CA ARG A 706 -5.06 34.60 22.02
C ARG A 706 -5.87 33.35 21.68
N ALA A 707 -6.06 33.05 20.40
CA ALA A 707 -6.72 31.82 19.97
C ALA A 707 -5.99 30.56 20.48
N CYS A 708 -4.65 30.52 20.38
CA CYS A 708 -3.84 29.40 20.87
C CYS A 708 -3.82 29.31 22.40
N GLU A 709 -3.93 30.44 23.12
CA GLU A 709 -4.06 30.45 24.58
C GLU A 709 -5.41 29.88 25.05
N LEU A 710 -6.49 30.21 24.34
CA LEU A 710 -7.85 29.74 24.66
C LEU A 710 -8.03 28.25 24.40
N LEU A 711 -7.40 27.74 23.35
CA LEU A 711 -7.44 26.33 22.97
C LEU A 711 -6.03 25.82 22.60
N PRO A 712 -5.18 25.55 23.60
CA PRO A 712 -3.84 25.03 23.38
C PRO A 712 -3.88 23.55 22.96
N THR A 713 -2.81 23.09 22.32
CA THR A 713 -2.63 21.68 21.89
C THR A 713 -2.72 20.67 23.04
N SER A 714 -2.38 21.08 24.26
CA SER A 714 -2.51 20.26 25.48
C SER A 714 -3.95 20.07 25.93
N LYS A 715 -4.85 20.99 25.57
CA LYS A 715 -6.30 20.89 25.83
C LYS A 715 -7.00 20.17 24.69
N ASP A 716 -6.60 20.42 23.46
CA ASP A 716 -7.15 19.80 22.25
C ASP A 716 -6.07 19.63 21.18
N ALA A 717 -5.60 18.40 20.99
CA ALA A 717 -4.51 18.07 20.08
C ALA A 717 -4.89 18.15 18.59
N ILE A 718 -6.18 18.33 18.26
CA ILE A 718 -6.63 18.48 16.86
C ILE A 718 -6.84 19.95 16.53
N ASP A 719 -7.78 20.59 17.22
CA ASP A 719 -8.13 21.96 16.89
C ASP A 719 -7.03 22.90 17.40
N GLY A 720 -6.46 22.65 18.58
CA GLY A 720 -5.31 23.43 19.06
C GLY A 720 -4.11 23.35 18.13
N ALA A 721 -3.86 22.18 17.50
CA ALA A 721 -2.83 22.05 16.47
C ALA A 721 -3.19 22.87 15.21
N SER A 722 -4.45 22.83 14.78
CA SER A 722 -4.94 23.65 13.66
C SER A 722 -4.79 25.16 13.92
N LEU A 723 -5.12 25.63 15.12
CA LEU A 723 -4.92 27.04 15.50
C LEU A 723 -3.44 27.41 15.55
N ALA A 724 -2.58 26.51 16.04
CA ALA A 724 -1.14 26.69 16.06
C ALA A 724 -0.52 26.76 14.65
N ILE A 725 -1.09 26.04 13.68
CA ILE A 725 -0.73 26.12 12.26
C ILE A 725 -1.17 27.47 11.67
N ASN A 726 -2.39 27.90 11.96
CA ASN A 726 -2.89 29.21 11.55
C ASN A 726 -2.03 30.34 12.13
N LEU A 727 -1.54 30.21 13.37
CA LEU A 727 -0.61 31.16 13.96
C LEU A 727 0.74 31.19 13.23
N ALA A 728 1.26 30.03 12.81
CA ALA A 728 2.45 29.99 11.96
C ALA A 728 2.22 30.70 10.61
N GLN A 729 1.04 30.54 10.00
CA GLN A 729 0.67 31.28 8.79
C GLN A 729 0.62 32.79 9.05
N ILE A 730 0.00 33.23 10.15
CA ILE A 730 -0.05 34.64 10.55
C ILE A 730 1.37 35.21 10.68
N TYR A 731 2.29 34.50 11.34
CA TYR A 731 3.68 34.92 11.41
C TYR A 731 4.34 35.01 10.02
N ALA A 732 4.12 34.02 9.15
CA ALA A 732 4.68 34.00 7.81
C ALA A 732 4.19 35.17 6.94
N TRP A 733 2.91 35.54 7.08
CA TRP A 733 2.27 36.62 6.32
C TRP A 733 2.61 38.02 6.85
N THR A 734 2.85 38.15 8.16
CA THR A 734 3.26 39.41 8.81
C THR A 734 4.77 39.65 8.81
N GLY A 735 5.55 38.75 8.20
CA GLY A 735 7.01 38.86 8.06
C GLY A 735 7.82 38.36 9.27
N GLU A 736 7.16 37.76 10.27
CA GLU A 736 7.78 37.19 11.48
C GLU A 736 8.40 35.81 11.21
N LYS A 737 9.37 35.74 10.28
CA LYS A 737 9.89 34.46 9.75
C LYS A 737 10.46 33.52 10.81
N ASP A 738 11.21 34.06 11.77
CA ASP A 738 11.80 33.26 12.85
C ASP A 738 10.70 32.57 13.69
N ARG A 739 9.68 33.34 14.08
CA ARG A 739 8.55 32.84 14.86
C ARG A 739 7.71 31.85 14.06
N ALA A 740 7.53 32.07 12.76
CA ALA A 740 6.84 31.13 11.87
C ALA A 740 7.54 29.76 11.85
N ILE A 741 8.86 29.74 11.64
CA ILE A 741 9.64 28.49 11.58
C ILE A 741 9.65 27.78 12.93
N GLU A 742 9.82 28.52 14.04
CA GLU A 742 9.74 27.96 15.39
C GLU A 742 8.37 27.35 15.69
N GLN A 743 7.30 28.04 15.29
CA GLN A 743 5.93 27.56 15.47
C GLN A 743 5.66 26.29 14.65
N ILE A 744 6.11 26.23 13.39
CA ILE A 744 6.00 25.02 12.56
C ILE A 744 6.77 23.86 13.20
N ALA A 745 8.00 24.10 13.67
CA ALA A 745 8.80 23.09 14.35
C ALA A 745 8.18 22.60 15.67
N ALA A 746 7.44 23.46 16.37
CA ALA A 746 6.73 23.08 17.59
C ALA A 746 5.51 22.20 17.27
N VAL A 747 4.74 22.55 16.24
CA VAL A 747 3.57 21.77 15.78
C VAL A 747 3.97 20.39 15.26
N GLU A 748 5.07 20.29 14.50
CA GLU A 748 5.53 19.01 13.92
C GLU A 748 5.81 17.92 14.96
N ARG A 749 6.10 18.30 16.22
CA ARG A 749 6.37 17.36 17.32
C ARG A 749 5.16 16.55 17.76
N ILE A 750 3.96 16.93 17.34
CA ILE A 750 2.71 16.21 17.62
C ILE A 750 2.04 15.83 16.30
N PRO A 751 1.27 14.73 16.23
CA PRO A 751 0.46 14.43 15.04
C PRO A 751 -0.48 15.60 14.70
N ASN A 752 -0.49 16.03 13.44
CA ASN A 752 -1.13 17.25 12.99
C ASN A 752 -1.38 17.25 11.46
N SER A 753 -1.97 18.31 10.90
CA SER A 753 -2.31 18.40 9.48
C SER A 753 -1.21 18.98 8.56
N LEU A 754 -0.11 19.52 9.08
CA LEU A 754 1.04 19.95 8.26
C LEU A 754 1.76 18.75 7.68
N SER A 755 1.63 18.60 6.37
CA SER A 755 2.28 17.55 5.60
C SER A 755 3.48 18.06 4.80
N TYR A 756 4.30 17.13 4.32
CA TYR A 756 5.38 17.43 3.37
C TYR A 756 4.84 18.19 2.15
N GLY A 757 3.73 17.73 1.59
CA GLY A 757 3.07 18.36 0.46
C GLY A 757 2.67 19.79 0.72
N LEU A 758 2.00 20.06 1.84
CA LEU A 758 1.52 21.39 2.18
C LEU A 758 2.67 22.36 2.42
N LEU A 759 3.71 21.99 3.17
CA LEU A 759 4.86 22.89 3.38
C LEU A 759 5.61 23.18 2.07
N LYS A 760 5.70 22.18 1.18
CA LYS A 760 6.41 22.33 -0.09
C LYS A 760 5.63 23.14 -1.13
N LEU A 761 4.32 22.93 -1.24
CA LEU A 761 3.51 23.45 -2.35
C LEU A 761 2.59 24.60 -1.97
N HIS A 762 2.07 24.64 -0.75
CA HIS A 762 1.06 25.61 -0.36
C HIS A 762 1.63 27.05 -0.35
N PRO A 763 0.94 28.04 -0.95
CA PRO A 763 1.45 29.42 -1.05
C PRO A 763 1.64 30.15 0.29
N TYR A 764 1.10 29.59 1.39
CA TYR A 764 1.20 30.19 2.72
C TYR A 764 2.64 30.29 3.21
N TRP A 765 3.50 29.39 2.75
CA TRP A 765 4.87 29.23 3.24
C TRP A 765 5.90 29.84 2.29
N ASP A 766 5.46 30.53 1.23
CA ASP A 766 6.34 31.10 0.19
C ASP A 766 7.43 32.01 0.76
N SER A 767 7.09 32.82 1.78
CA SER A 767 8.03 33.73 2.43
C SER A 767 9.15 33.03 3.23
N LEU A 768 8.96 31.74 3.57
CA LEU A 768 9.90 30.94 4.35
C LEU A 768 10.83 30.07 3.49
N ARG A 769 10.47 29.81 2.23
CA ARG A 769 11.28 28.95 1.35
C ARG A 769 12.65 29.58 1.08
N GLY A 770 13.68 28.73 1.06
CA GLY A 770 15.07 29.16 0.98
C GLY A 770 15.73 29.48 2.33
N ASP A 771 14.97 29.56 3.44
CA ASP A 771 15.58 29.54 4.79
C ASP A 771 16.04 28.11 5.13
N PRO A 772 17.33 27.87 5.44
CA PRO A 772 17.83 26.52 5.73
C PRO A 772 17.11 25.80 6.87
N ARG A 773 16.57 26.52 7.85
CA ARG A 773 15.83 25.93 8.98
C ARG A 773 14.47 25.42 8.53
N PHE A 774 13.77 26.19 7.69
CA PHE A 774 12.51 25.76 7.10
C PHE A 774 12.71 24.55 6.19
N GLU A 775 13.69 24.60 5.28
CA GLU A 775 14.00 23.48 4.37
C GLU A 775 14.37 22.20 5.12
N LYS A 776 15.01 22.32 6.30
CA LYS A 776 15.28 21.17 7.16
C LYS A 776 14.01 20.51 7.69
N ILE A 777 12.98 21.28 8.07
CA ILE A 777 11.67 20.76 8.51
C ILE A 777 10.96 20.09 7.32
N VAL A 778 10.97 20.72 6.15
CA VAL A 778 10.37 20.13 4.94
C VAL A 778 11.06 18.81 4.59
N ALA A 779 12.39 18.77 4.64
CA ALA A 779 13.16 17.56 4.36
C ALA A 779 12.92 16.44 5.38
N SER A 780 12.67 16.75 6.67
CA SER A 780 12.38 15.71 7.66
C SER A 780 11.05 14.99 7.44
N LEU A 781 10.10 15.66 6.78
CA LEU A 781 8.78 15.12 6.44
C LEU A 781 8.73 14.43 5.06
N ALA A 782 9.78 14.57 4.26
CA ALA A 782 9.83 13.99 2.92
C ALA A 782 9.70 12.45 2.96
N PRO A 783 9.09 11.82 1.94
CA PRO A 783 9.10 10.38 1.79
C PRO A 783 10.54 9.84 1.85
N LYS A 784 10.79 8.91 2.76
CA LYS A 784 12.08 8.22 2.81
C LYS A 784 12.18 7.30 1.60
N GLU A 785 13.20 7.47 0.77
CA GLU A 785 13.55 6.50 -0.28
C GLU A 785 13.78 5.14 0.40
N ARG A 786 13.02 4.13 -0.03
CA ARG A 786 13.08 2.77 0.50
C ARG A 786 14.08 1.93 -0.27
#